data_AF-A0A7J2UXA1-F1
#
_entry.id   AF-A0A7J2UXA1-F1
#
_cell.length_a   1.000
_cell.length_b   1.000
_cell.length_c   1.000
_cell.angle_alpha   90.00
_cell.angle_beta   90.00
_cell.angle_gamma   90.00
#
_symmetry.space_group_name_H-M   'P 1'
#
loop_
_entity.id
_entity.type
_entity.pdbx_description
1 polymer ?
#
loop_
_entity_poly.entity_id
_entity_poly.type
_entity_poly.pdbx_seq_one_letter_code
_entity_poly.pdbx_strand_id
1 'polypeptide(L)'
;ACPANVNVQGYVALIRDGKFQEAAELIRERNPFPGVCGRICTHVCEENCNRKEIDEAVAVRALKRFAVDYERLHGRTEPKKKKKQVELRGQDRKIAVIGSGPAGLTVAYDLARMGYHPTVFEALSQAGGMLRVGVPKYRLPPEILDYDIKIIQNEGVEIRTNTPIGPDLTLNDLHNAGYEAVFIAIGTHKSKKLGIDGEELDGVVHAAGFLHDLGTGKKVDYEGKIVAVIGGGNVAIDSVRTALRLGAKTAFVIYRRSRAEIPANKEELEECEREGISFYYLAAPTKILGKKGKVTGVECVRMKLGEPDDTGRRKAIPIEGSSFTLDADVVISAIGQAPLLSPLAEAEVELGLNREGIVSIPIQNLELEGVYGFTAFLRALSMGQKIEIGKKVLVVGGGNVAIDVARSARRIGAKEIHLVCVESREEMPAFDYEIEEAEQEGILLHTRRMPKRIIGVGGRAIGVETLQCTSVFDEKGRFNPQVRPNTESVVEADTIIVAIGQEVDYTLLKAADGVLVTKRGLLQVDNLTYQTNIPWIFAAGDAVVGPGLVIEAIAQGHEAAISIDRYLNGEDLYSDRPGKENIVAPKPEKKFEKQPRVSIPKLDVDKRVESFEEVELPLTEEQARQEAQRCLSCNFCSICKQCVEACEADAIDHEMGEKTLELTVGAVIFAPGYELFDATVKSEYGYGRYKNVLNSLEFERILSASGPYAGHVVRPSDQKEPRKIAWIQCVGSRDNACGKNYCSSVCCTYAIKEAVIAKEHAPHIQPTIFYMDMRTYGKGFEAYYNRAEKEHGVRFIRCRISSVEEDKKTKNLSIKYETEEGTLKQEDFDLVVLSVGFTSKGTIKDLAKKVGIALNEFGFCQTPEFEPLDTARRGVFVCGAFSGPKDIPETVMEASGAAAKASSVIASERNTLIEKKEYPPERDVSSEEPRIGVFICHCGINIGAYVNVQSVVEYAKSLSNVHYAEENLYTCSEDTQRKIVEKIKEHSLNRVIVASCTPRTHEPLFQATIREAGLNPHLFEMANIRDQCSWVHMKKPQEATEKAKGIVKMAVSKARLLEPMKTIELEVNQKALVIGGGLAGMTAALTIAEQGFDVFLVEKEKELGGNLRNISWTLEDHDVRPYMRSIIEKVEKHPKIKVFKKATVDKVDGYIGNYTTTLKNGVTKVKIEHGVIIVTTGAEEYKPVEYLYGKNSQVMTQLELEKHLAAGVGFGKKTIVMIQCVGSREEDRPYCSRICCTDAIKNALKIKERHPDAEIYI
;
A
#
# COMPACT_ATOMS: atom_id res chain seq x y z
N ALA A 1 -7.08 -12.00 -2.86
CA ALA A 1 -8.10 -13.08 -2.86
C ALA A 1 -7.91 -14.10 -1.73
N CYS A 2 -6.69 -14.58 -1.41
CA CYS A 2 -6.50 -15.45 -0.23
C CYS A 2 -6.79 -14.65 1.06
N PRO A 3 -7.66 -15.13 1.98
CA PRO A 3 -7.99 -14.38 3.21
C PRO A 3 -6.77 -14.09 4.09
N ALA A 4 -5.84 -15.05 4.22
CA ALA A 4 -4.59 -14.87 4.97
C ALA A 4 -3.49 -14.15 4.17
N ASN A 5 -3.81 -13.66 2.96
CA ASN A 5 -2.89 -12.95 2.08
C ASN A 5 -1.59 -13.71 1.76
N VAL A 6 -1.68 -15.05 1.62
CA VAL A 6 -0.56 -15.90 1.23
C VAL A 6 -0.10 -15.55 -0.18
N ASN A 7 1.22 -15.43 -0.39
CA ASN A 7 1.83 -15.06 -1.67
C ASN A 7 1.82 -16.22 -2.69
N VAL A 8 0.64 -16.46 -3.26
CA VAL A 8 0.40 -17.52 -4.26
C VAL A 8 1.34 -17.43 -5.45
N GLN A 9 1.45 -16.25 -6.06
CA GLN A 9 2.27 -16.05 -7.25
C GLN A 9 3.75 -16.35 -6.96
N GLY A 10 4.20 -16.00 -5.75
CA GLY A 10 5.57 -16.19 -5.33
C GLY A 10 5.96 -17.65 -5.20
N TYR A 11 5.22 -18.43 -4.41
CA TYR A 11 5.59 -19.82 -4.22
C TYR A 11 5.36 -20.67 -5.47
N VAL A 12 4.37 -20.31 -6.32
CA VAL A 12 4.18 -20.96 -7.62
C VAL A 12 5.37 -20.69 -8.54
N ALA A 13 5.90 -19.45 -8.58
CA ALA A 13 7.11 -19.15 -9.35
C ALA A 13 8.35 -19.90 -8.83
N LEU A 14 8.51 -20.00 -7.51
CA LEU A 14 9.59 -20.78 -6.91
C LEU A 14 9.48 -22.27 -7.27
N ILE A 15 8.28 -22.85 -7.24
CA ILE A 15 8.06 -24.24 -7.69
C ILE A 15 8.43 -24.40 -9.16
N ARG A 16 8.02 -23.48 -10.05
CA ARG A 16 8.40 -23.50 -11.47
C ARG A 16 9.92 -23.60 -11.66
N ASP A 17 10.66 -22.85 -10.84
CA ASP A 17 12.12 -22.71 -10.92
C ASP A 17 12.87 -23.82 -10.15
N GLY A 18 12.17 -24.79 -9.56
CA GLY A 18 12.78 -25.91 -8.82
C GLY A 18 13.14 -25.60 -7.36
N LYS A 19 12.67 -24.46 -6.83
CA LYS A 19 12.99 -23.90 -5.51
C LYS A 19 11.93 -24.26 -4.46
N PHE A 20 11.75 -25.55 -4.20
CA PHE A 20 10.60 -26.06 -3.43
C PHE A 20 10.67 -25.74 -1.94
N GLN A 21 11.87 -25.75 -1.36
CA GLN A 21 12.09 -25.40 0.05
C GLN A 21 11.81 -23.91 0.28
N GLU A 22 12.28 -23.03 -0.62
CA GLU A 22 11.93 -21.60 -0.53
C GLU A 22 10.43 -21.36 -0.75
N ALA A 23 9.78 -22.17 -1.60
CA ALA A 23 8.33 -22.10 -1.80
C ALA A 23 7.57 -22.45 -0.51
N ALA A 24 7.94 -23.54 0.17
CA ALA A 24 7.35 -23.95 1.44
C ALA A 24 7.52 -22.87 2.52
N GLU A 25 8.72 -22.29 2.63
CA GLU A 25 8.99 -21.22 3.58
C GLU A 25 8.18 -19.94 3.28
N LEU A 26 8.08 -19.55 2.00
CA LEU A 26 7.27 -18.39 1.59
C LEU A 26 5.78 -18.58 1.89
N ILE A 27 5.25 -19.80 1.74
CA ILE A 27 3.86 -20.10 2.15
C ILE A 27 3.71 -19.87 3.67
N ARG A 28 4.69 -20.34 4.44
CA ARG A 28 4.69 -20.31 5.91
C ARG A 28 4.83 -18.92 6.52
N GLU A 29 5.31 -17.93 5.75
CA GLU A 29 5.35 -16.52 6.19
C GLU A 29 3.96 -15.97 6.57
N ARG A 30 2.89 -16.44 5.92
CA ARG A 30 1.49 -15.98 6.12
C ARG A 30 0.50 -17.12 6.37
N ASN A 31 0.98 -18.36 6.53
CA ASN A 31 0.13 -19.51 6.78
C ASN A 31 0.89 -20.52 7.66
N PRO A 32 0.64 -20.52 8.99
CA PRO A 32 1.28 -21.46 9.91
C PRO A 32 0.89 -22.93 9.67
N PHE A 33 -0.15 -23.17 8.88
CA PHE A 33 -0.69 -24.49 8.55
C PHE A 33 -0.60 -24.80 7.06
N PRO A 34 0.61 -24.78 6.46
CA PRO A 34 0.76 -24.95 5.03
C PRO A 34 0.41 -26.38 4.59
N GLY A 35 0.70 -27.40 5.43
CA GLY A 35 0.34 -28.80 5.17
C GLY A 35 -1.16 -29.06 5.23
N VAL A 36 -1.85 -28.47 6.23
CA VAL A 36 -3.32 -28.53 6.36
C VAL A 36 -4.00 -27.80 5.20
N CYS A 37 -3.63 -26.55 4.93
CA CYS A 37 -4.22 -25.79 3.82
C CYS A 37 -3.85 -26.34 2.44
N GLY A 38 -2.80 -27.14 2.30
CA GLY A 38 -2.52 -27.89 1.08
C GLY A 38 -3.55 -29.01 0.82
N ARG A 39 -4.30 -29.44 1.82
CA ARG A 39 -5.24 -30.56 1.74
C ARG A 39 -6.69 -30.11 1.78
N ILE A 40 -7.06 -29.33 2.79
CA ILE A 40 -8.46 -29.03 3.10
C ILE A 40 -8.88 -27.57 2.84
N CYS A 41 -7.98 -26.75 2.28
CA CYS A 41 -8.34 -25.38 1.92
C CYS A 41 -9.33 -25.36 0.76
N THR A 42 -10.29 -24.45 0.86
CA THR A 42 -11.35 -24.20 -0.13
C THR A 42 -10.89 -23.37 -1.31
N HIS A 43 -9.61 -22.96 -1.32
CA HIS A 43 -8.92 -22.39 -2.47
C HIS A 43 -9.64 -21.22 -3.18
N VAL A 44 -10.23 -20.29 -2.41
CA VAL A 44 -10.77 -19.00 -2.89
C VAL A 44 -9.83 -18.26 -3.86
N CYS A 45 -8.52 -18.48 -3.72
CA CYS A 45 -7.50 -17.97 -4.65
C CYS A 45 -7.58 -18.54 -6.08
N GLU A 46 -7.96 -19.80 -6.26
CA GLU A 46 -8.15 -20.42 -7.59
C GLU A 46 -9.42 -19.93 -8.27
N GLU A 47 -10.49 -19.69 -7.49
CA GLU A 47 -11.74 -19.13 -8.02
C GLU A 47 -11.54 -17.77 -8.69
N ASN A 48 -10.61 -16.98 -8.14
CA ASN A 48 -10.22 -15.64 -8.58
C ASN A 48 -8.94 -15.64 -9.46
N CYS A 49 -8.53 -16.79 -10.00
CA CYS A 49 -7.34 -16.88 -10.83
C CYS A 49 -7.60 -16.36 -12.26
N ASN A 50 -6.83 -15.35 -12.69
CA ASN A 50 -6.91 -14.78 -14.06
C ASN A 50 -6.71 -15.82 -15.19
N ARG A 51 -6.12 -16.99 -14.88
CA ARG A 51 -5.95 -18.08 -15.87
C ARG A 51 -7.28 -18.66 -16.35
N LYS A 52 -8.36 -18.57 -15.54
CA LYS A 52 -9.72 -19.02 -15.89
C LYS A 52 -10.30 -18.34 -17.12
N GLU A 53 -9.80 -17.17 -17.50
CA GLU A 53 -10.20 -16.50 -18.74
C GLU A 53 -9.58 -17.12 -20.01
N ILE A 54 -8.60 -18.02 -19.85
CA ILE A 54 -7.89 -18.68 -20.96
C ILE A 54 -8.27 -20.16 -20.98
N ASP A 55 -8.11 -20.85 -19.84
CA ASP A 55 -8.49 -22.25 -19.63
C ASP A 55 -8.94 -22.49 -18.17
N GLU A 56 -8.24 -23.31 -17.39
CA GLU A 56 -8.58 -23.64 -16.01
C GLU A 56 -7.68 -22.90 -15.01
N ALA A 57 -8.13 -22.73 -13.77
CA ALA A 57 -7.29 -22.15 -12.72
C ALA A 57 -5.97 -22.94 -12.54
N VAL A 58 -4.94 -22.26 -12.05
CA VAL A 58 -3.73 -22.94 -11.56
C VAL A 58 -4.10 -23.72 -10.30
N ALA A 59 -3.60 -24.95 -10.14
CA ALA A 59 -3.83 -25.81 -8.97
C ALA A 59 -3.00 -25.35 -7.75
N VAL A 60 -3.24 -24.13 -7.32
CA VAL A 60 -2.59 -23.42 -6.22
C VAL A 60 -2.57 -24.25 -4.93
N ARG A 61 -3.66 -24.98 -4.62
CA ARG A 61 -3.74 -25.88 -3.45
C ARG A 61 -2.80 -27.08 -3.59
N ALA A 62 -2.80 -27.73 -4.76
CA ALA A 62 -1.96 -28.90 -5.02
C ALA A 62 -0.46 -28.52 -5.04
N LEU A 63 -0.12 -27.37 -5.61
CA LEU A 63 1.24 -26.82 -5.59
C LEU A 63 1.72 -26.49 -4.17
N LYS A 64 0.82 -25.93 -3.33
CA LYS A 64 1.10 -25.69 -1.90
C LYS A 64 1.39 -27.00 -1.17
N ARG A 65 0.54 -28.01 -1.36
CA ARG A 65 0.74 -29.36 -0.81
C ARG A 65 2.08 -29.94 -1.24
N PHE A 66 2.38 -29.89 -2.54
CA PHE A 66 3.64 -30.40 -3.08
C PHE A 66 4.87 -29.79 -2.40
N ALA A 67 4.92 -28.46 -2.26
CA ALA A 67 6.06 -27.78 -1.64
C ALA A 67 6.30 -28.24 -0.19
N VAL A 68 5.23 -28.37 0.59
CA VAL A 68 5.31 -28.79 2.00
C VAL A 68 5.61 -30.29 2.14
N ASP A 69 4.99 -31.13 1.31
CA ASP A 69 5.27 -32.56 1.31
C ASP A 69 6.72 -32.84 0.86
N TYR A 70 7.25 -32.06 -0.10
CA TYR A 70 8.66 -32.11 -0.49
C TYR A 70 9.58 -31.76 0.68
N GLU A 71 9.30 -30.67 1.41
CA GLU A 71 10.05 -30.27 2.60
C GLU A 71 10.06 -31.38 3.66
N ARG A 72 8.88 -31.95 3.96
CA ARG A 72 8.74 -33.02 4.95
C ARG A 72 9.53 -34.28 4.57
N LEU A 73 9.55 -34.65 3.30
CA LEU A 73 10.24 -35.84 2.81
C LEU A 73 11.76 -35.66 2.68
N HIS A 74 12.23 -34.46 2.37
CA HIS A 74 13.66 -34.17 2.15
C HIS A 74 14.34 -33.50 3.36
N GLY A 75 13.57 -33.23 4.41
CA GLY A 75 14.02 -32.46 5.57
C GLY A 75 13.95 -30.96 5.32
N ARG A 76 13.54 -30.20 6.34
CA ARG A 76 13.53 -28.73 6.29
C ARG A 76 14.97 -28.21 6.35
N THR A 77 15.35 -27.38 5.39
CA THR A 77 16.64 -26.67 5.46
C THR A 77 16.50 -25.50 6.44
N GLU A 78 17.38 -25.37 7.43
CA GLU A 78 17.32 -24.23 8.35
C GLU A 78 17.46 -22.91 7.57
N PRO A 79 16.53 -21.95 7.74
CA PRO A 79 16.65 -20.67 7.07
C PRO A 79 17.90 -19.94 7.56
N LYS A 80 18.68 -19.35 6.64
CA LYS A 80 19.65 -18.33 7.02
C LYS A 80 18.88 -17.22 7.73
N LYS A 81 19.16 -16.97 9.01
CA LYS A 81 18.54 -15.88 9.79
C LYS A 81 18.59 -14.60 8.97
N LYS A 82 17.45 -14.19 8.40
CA LYS A 82 17.33 -12.89 7.72
C LYS A 82 17.62 -11.83 8.78
N LYS A 83 18.53 -10.90 8.50
CA LYS A 83 18.78 -9.69 9.30
C LYS A 83 17.58 -8.72 9.24
N LYS A 84 16.34 -9.19 9.39
CA LYS A 84 15.26 -8.26 9.74
C LYS A 84 15.47 -7.94 11.21
N GLN A 85 15.98 -6.74 11.48
CA GLN A 85 15.81 -6.08 12.78
C GLN A 85 14.30 -5.84 12.98
N VAL A 86 13.53 -6.89 13.27
CA VAL A 86 12.31 -6.67 14.04
C VAL A 86 12.83 -6.34 15.42
N GLU A 87 12.61 -5.12 15.91
CA GLU A 87 12.79 -4.83 17.33
C GLU A 87 11.98 -5.89 18.07
N LEU A 88 12.65 -6.80 18.78
CA LEU A 88 12.00 -7.82 19.58
C LEU A 88 11.34 -7.10 20.77
N ARG A 89 10.12 -6.62 20.56
CA ARG A 89 9.38 -5.78 21.50
C ARG A 89 8.80 -6.57 22.69
N GLY A 90 8.70 -7.89 22.55
CA GLY A 90 8.03 -8.77 23.52
C GLY A 90 8.91 -9.47 24.57
N GLN A 91 10.19 -9.10 24.75
CA GLN A 91 11.10 -9.82 25.64
C GLN A 91 10.50 -10.00 27.06
N ASP A 92 10.40 -11.25 27.50
CA ASP A 92 9.90 -11.69 28.82
C ASP A 92 8.41 -11.48 29.13
N ARG A 93 7.57 -11.14 28.14
CA ARG A 93 6.12 -10.90 28.32
C ARG A 93 5.27 -12.12 27.97
N LYS A 94 4.28 -12.44 28.81
CA LYS A 94 3.46 -13.67 28.71
C LYS A 94 2.07 -13.40 28.14
N ILE A 95 1.63 -14.24 27.20
CA ILE A 95 0.27 -14.20 26.62
C ILE A 95 -0.38 -15.57 26.75
N ALA A 96 -1.65 -15.60 27.18
CA ALA A 96 -2.43 -16.83 27.25
C ALA A 96 -3.33 -16.94 26.01
N VAL A 97 -3.32 -18.10 25.37
CA VAL A 97 -4.20 -18.43 24.24
C VAL A 97 -5.08 -19.61 24.62
N ILE A 98 -6.39 -19.49 24.47
CA ILE A 98 -7.35 -20.51 24.90
C ILE A 98 -7.92 -21.19 23.66
N GLY A 99 -7.60 -22.47 23.49
CA GLY A 99 -7.96 -23.29 22.34
C GLY A 99 -6.83 -23.36 21.30
N SER A 100 -6.51 -24.59 20.86
CA SER A 100 -5.46 -24.86 19.88
C SER A 100 -5.99 -25.05 18.45
N GLY A 101 -7.11 -24.40 18.11
CA GLY A 101 -7.61 -24.34 16.75
C GLY A 101 -6.75 -23.46 15.84
N PRO A 102 -7.10 -23.34 14.54
CA PRO A 102 -6.34 -22.54 13.58
C PRO A 102 -6.10 -21.09 14.02
N ALA A 103 -7.12 -20.42 14.57
CA ALA A 103 -6.99 -19.04 15.07
C ALA A 103 -6.02 -18.94 16.25
N GLY A 104 -6.18 -19.78 17.29
CA GLY A 104 -5.35 -19.72 18.50
C GLY A 104 -3.88 -19.98 18.22
N LEU A 105 -3.58 -21.05 17.47
CA LEU A 105 -2.21 -21.39 17.11
C LEU A 105 -1.57 -20.37 16.15
N THR A 106 -2.36 -19.69 15.30
CA THR A 106 -1.83 -18.60 14.45
C THR A 106 -1.44 -17.38 15.28
N VAL A 107 -2.30 -16.97 16.23
CA VAL A 107 -1.95 -15.88 17.17
C VAL A 107 -0.68 -16.21 17.95
N ALA A 108 -0.58 -17.42 18.48
CA ALA A 108 0.59 -17.85 19.21
C ALA A 108 1.86 -17.85 18.33
N TYR A 109 1.75 -18.33 17.09
CA TYR A 109 2.86 -18.34 16.14
C TYR A 109 3.39 -16.93 15.83
N ASP A 110 2.50 -15.98 15.54
CA ASP A 110 2.90 -14.60 15.22
C ASP A 110 3.52 -13.89 16.43
N LEU A 111 2.90 -14.01 17.61
CA LEU A 111 3.41 -13.40 18.84
C LEU A 111 4.78 -13.96 19.23
N ALA A 112 5.02 -15.27 19.06
CA ALA A 112 6.34 -15.86 19.30
C ALA A 112 7.42 -15.24 18.38
N ARG A 113 7.08 -15.01 17.10
CA ARG A 113 7.99 -14.35 16.14
C ARG A 113 8.21 -12.86 16.38
N MET A 114 7.33 -12.21 17.14
CA MET A 114 7.49 -10.84 17.65
C MET A 114 8.32 -10.78 18.95
N GLY A 115 8.70 -11.94 19.50
CA GLY A 115 9.55 -12.06 20.69
C GLY A 115 8.81 -12.30 22.00
N TYR A 116 7.50 -12.56 21.98
CA TYR A 116 6.70 -12.87 23.17
C TYR A 116 6.75 -14.36 23.55
N HIS A 117 6.25 -14.69 24.75
CA HIS A 117 6.11 -16.07 25.23
C HIS A 117 4.63 -16.51 25.36
N PRO A 118 3.99 -16.94 24.25
CA PRO A 118 2.61 -17.41 24.27
C PRO A 118 2.48 -18.84 24.81
N THR A 119 1.53 -19.04 25.73
CA THR A 119 1.10 -20.37 26.22
C THR A 119 -0.31 -20.66 25.73
N VAL A 120 -0.48 -21.76 24.98
CA VAL A 120 -1.78 -22.26 24.50
C VAL A 120 -2.37 -23.27 25.47
N PHE A 121 -3.57 -23.02 25.98
CA PHE A 121 -4.34 -23.90 26.86
C PHE A 121 -5.39 -24.66 26.04
N GLU A 122 -5.21 -25.97 25.90
CA GLU A 122 -6.08 -26.85 25.13
C GLU A 122 -6.85 -27.80 26.06
N ALA A 123 -8.17 -27.84 25.91
CA ALA A 123 -9.05 -28.69 26.72
C ALA A 123 -8.91 -30.18 26.38
N LEU A 124 -8.63 -30.50 25.11
CA LEU A 124 -8.43 -31.87 24.64
C LEU A 124 -7.04 -32.41 25.00
N SER A 125 -6.89 -33.73 24.89
CA SER A 125 -5.62 -34.43 25.11
C SER A 125 -4.59 -34.21 24.00
N GLN A 126 -4.99 -33.59 22.88
CA GLN A 126 -4.13 -33.30 21.72
C GLN A 126 -4.51 -31.95 21.11
N ALA A 127 -3.51 -31.26 20.57
CA ALA A 127 -3.69 -29.97 19.92
C ALA A 127 -4.25 -30.10 18.49
N GLY A 128 -4.89 -29.03 18.02
CA GLY A 128 -5.42 -28.88 16.66
C GLY A 128 -6.93 -28.57 16.58
N GLY A 129 -7.65 -28.55 17.71
CA GLY A 129 -9.09 -28.25 17.75
C GLY A 129 -9.90 -29.07 16.74
N MET A 130 -10.78 -28.41 15.98
CA MET A 130 -11.61 -29.06 14.95
C MET A 130 -10.80 -29.69 13.80
N LEU A 131 -9.55 -29.26 13.54
CA LEU A 131 -8.68 -29.94 12.56
C LEU A 131 -8.34 -31.36 13.02
N ARG A 132 -8.26 -31.59 14.34
CA ARG A 132 -7.95 -32.90 14.93
C ARG A 132 -9.17 -33.80 15.02
N VAL A 133 -10.31 -33.24 15.45
CA VAL A 133 -11.49 -34.02 15.84
C VAL A 133 -12.66 -33.94 14.85
N GLY A 134 -12.64 -32.98 13.94
CA GLY A 134 -13.73 -32.73 12.98
C GLY A 134 -13.39 -33.05 11.54
N VAL A 135 -12.12 -33.15 11.17
CA VAL A 135 -11.69 -33.48 9.80
C VAL A 135 -11.29 -34.97 9.74
N PRO A 136 -11.82 -35.77 8.80
CA PRO A 136 -11.47 -37.17 8.67
C PRO A 136 -10.00 -37.40 8.27
N LYS A 137 -9.42 -38.51 8.77
CA LYS A 137 -8.01 -38.89 8.54
C LYS A 137 -7.63 -39.05 7.06
N TYR A 138 -8.56 -39.50 6.22
CA TYR A 138 -8.32 -39.68 4.78
C TYR A 138 -8.24 -38.36 4.00
N ARG A 139 -8.65 -37.23 4.62
CA ARG A 139 -8.47 -35.87 4.08
C ARG A 139 -7.29 -35.15 4.72
N LEU A 140 -7.15 -35.30 6.03
CA LEU A 140 -6.08 -34.70 6.80
C LEU A 140 -5.45 -35.77 7.71
N PRO A 141 -4.36 -36.40 7.27
CA PRO A 141 -3.64 -37.35 8.10
C PRO A 141 -3.12 -36.66 9.38
N PRO A 142 -3.29 -37.26 10.57
CA PRO A 142 -2.88 -36.67 11.85
C PRO A 142 -1.42 -36.19 11.88
N GLU A 143 -0.52 -36.94 11.23
CA GLU A 143 0.92 -36.65 11.15
C GLU A 143 1.25 -35.37 10.37
N ILE A 144 0.38 -34.95 9.45
CA ILE A 144 0.54 -33.69 8.72
C ILE A 144 0.22 -32.50 9.62
N LEU A 145 -0.86 -32.62 10.40
CA LEU A 145 -1.20 -31.61 11.40
C LEU A 145 -0.14 -31.54 12.50
N ASP A 146 0.40 -32.70 12.93
CA ASP A 146 1.48 -32.75 13.91
C ASP A 146 2.75 -32.07 13.40
N TYR A 147 3.07 -32.21 12.10
CA TYR A 147 4.21 -31.54 11.47
C TYR A 147 4.06 -30.01 11.51
N ASP A 148 2.90 -29.47 11.11
CA ASP A 148 2.63 -28.03 11.14
C ASP A 148 2.67 -27.49 12.60
N ILE A 149 2.05 -28.20 13.56
CA ILE A 149 2.07 -27.83 14.99
C ILE A 149 3.50 -27.86 15.55
N LYS A 150 4.31 -28.86 15.16
CA LYS A 150 5.69 -28.97 15.64
C LYS A 150 6.54 -27.78 15.20
N ILE A 151 6.34 -27.28 13.98
CA ILE A 151 7.02 -26.07 13.50
C ILE A 151 6.58 -24.85 14.33
N ILE A 152 5.29 -24.72 14.63
CA ILE A 152 4.79 -23.64 15.49
C ILE A 152 5.44 -23.68 16.89
N GLN A 153 5.59 -24.88 17.48
CA GLN A 153 6.30 -25.04 18.75
C GLN A 153 7.78 -24.64 18.66
N ASN A 154 8.45 -24.93 17.54
CA ASN A 154 9.85 -24.59 17.34
C ASN A 154 10.09 -23.07 17.25
N GLU A 155 9.07 -22.26 16.96
CA GLU A 155 9.14 -20.79 17.03
C GLU A 155 9.06 -20.24 18.47
N GLY A 156 8.79 -21.08 19.47
CA GLY A 156 8.75 -20.69 20.88
C GLY A 156 7.37 -20.76 21.55
N VAL A 157 6.37 -21.37 20.91
CA VAL A 157 5.02 -21.53 21.46
C VAL A 157 4.95 -22.72 22.43
N GLU A 158 4.47 -22.47 23.66
CA GLU A 158 4.16 -23.52 24.64
C GLU A 158 2.71 -24.00 24.46
N ILE A 159 2.45 -25.31 24.48
CA ILE A 159 1.09 -25.87 24.37
C ILE A 159 0.83 -26.82 25.56
N ARG A 160 -0.24 -26.55 26.32
CA ARG A 160 -0.70 -27.33 27.47
C ARG A 160 -2.05 -27.98 27.18
N THR A 161 -2.04 -29.28 26.94
CA THR A 161 -3.25 -30.10 26.73
C THR A 161 -3.93 -30.50 28.05
N ASN A 162 -5.17 -30.99 27.97
CA ASN A 162 -6.00 -31.37 29.15
C ASN A 162 -6.17 -30.22 30.16
N THR A 163 -6.16 -28.97 29.69
CA THR A 163 -6.29 -27.79 30.53
C THR A 163 -7.53 -26.98 30.12
N PRO A 164 -8.75 -27.46 30.44
CA PRO A 164 -9.97 -26.72 30.14
C PRO A 164 -10.02 -25.46 31.00
N ILE A 165 -10.21 -24.30 30.36
CA ILE A 165 -10.53 -23.04 31.06
C ILE A 165 -12.03 -23.07 31.37
N GLY A 166 -12.41 -22.72 32.60
CA GLY A 166 -13.76 -22.92 33.12
C GLY A 166 -13.89 -22.51 34.59
N PRO A 167 -14.93 -22.98 35.31
CA PRO A 167 -15.16 -22.60 36.71
C PRO A 167 -13.97 -22.89 37.65
N ASP A 168 -13.14 -23.89 37.34
CA ASP A 168 -11.99 -24.29 38.14
C ASP A 168 -10.67 -23.56 37.77
N LEU A 169 -10.64 -22.85 36.64
CA LEU A 169 -9.51 -22.05 36.15
C LEU A 169 -10.04 -20.94 35.24
N THR A 170 -10.17 -19.73 35.77
CA THR A 170 -10.86 -18.59 35.12
C THR A 170 -9.91 -17.71 34.31
N LEU A 171 -10.47 -16.79 33.50
CA LEU A 171 -9.64 -15.79 32.78
C LEU A 171 -8.90 -14.86 33.75
N ASN A 172 -9.52 -14.52 34.88
CA ASN A 172 -8.90 -13.69 35.91
C ASN A 172 -7.73 -14.41 36.60
N ASP A 173 -7.81 -15.74 36.77
CA ASP A 173 -6.69 -16.51 37.31
C ASP A 173 -5.48 -16.48 36.38
N LEU A 174 -5.70 -16.51 35.05
CA LEU A 174 -4.63 -16.33 34.07
C LEU A 174 -4.03 -14.92 34.17
N HIS A 175 -4.86 -13.88 34.25
CA HIS A 175 -4.35 -12.52 34.40
C HIS A 175 -3.53 -12.35 35.71
N ASN A 176 -4.03 -12.91 36.82
CA ASN A 176 -3.33 -12.92 38.11
C ASN A 176 -2.02 -13.74 38.10
N ALA A 177 -1.91 -14.73 37.22
CA ALA A 177 -0.68 -15.50 37.00
C ALA A 177 0.38 -14.76 36.16
N GLY A 178 0.12 -13.51 35.78
CA GLY A 178 1.06 -12.64 35.06
C GLY A 178 0.95 -12.71 33.54
N TYR A 179 -0.18 -13.19 33.00
CA TYR A 179 -0.48 -13.08 31.57
C TYR A 179 -1.06 -11.68 31.28
N GLU A 180 -0.37 -10.90 30.45
CA GLU A 180 -0.72 -9.50 30.18
C GLU A 180 -1.85 -9.34 29.16
N ALA A 181 -2.06 -10.36 28.32
CA ALA A 181 -3.18 -10.45 27.38
C ALA A 181 -3.69 -11.90 27.28
N VAL A 182 -4.98 -12.05 26.99
CA VAL A 182 -5.65 -13.33 26.78
C VAL A 182 -6.37 -13.35 25.42
N PHE A 183 -6.13 -14.40 24.63
CA PHE A 183 -6.82 -14.63 23.35
C PHE A 183 -7.73 -15.86 23.41
N ILE A 184 -9.00 -15.71 23.03
CA ILE A 184 -10.02 -16.78 23.08
C ILE A 184 -10.30 -17.32 21.66
N ALA A 185 -10.05 -18.62 21.46
CA ALA A 185 -10.23 -19.33 20.19
C ALA A 185 -10.86 -20.73 20.38
N ILE A 186 -11.96 -20.78 21.14
CA ILE A 186 -12.58 -22.03 21.63
C ILE A 186 -13.57 -22.72 20.68
N GLY A 187 -13.94 -22.08 19.57
CA GLY A 187 -14.87 -22.65 18.59
C GLY A 187 -16.34 -22.83 19.06
N THR A 188 -17.10 -23.68 18.37
CA THR A 188 -18.53 -23.95 18.61
C THR A 188 -18.80 -25.46 18.85
N HIS A 189 -19.24 -25.85 20.05
CA HIS A 189 -19.39 -27.25 20.50
C HIS A 189 -20.76 -27.70 21.15
N LYS A 190 -21.86 -26.91 21.34
CA LYS A 190 -23.14 -27.25 22.12
C LYS A 190 -24.56 -26.86 21.52
N SER A 191 -25.71 -26.95 22.26
CA SER A 191 -27.19 -26.72 21.90
C SER A 191 -28.15 -26.10 23.06
N LYS A 192 -29.42 -25.51 22.86
CA LYS A 192 -30.26 -24.43 23.63
C LYS A 192 -31.45 -24.66 24.73
N LYS A 193 -31.94 -23.62 25.56
CA LYS A 193 -32.99 -23.57 26.73
C LYS A 193 -33.91 -22.25 27.02
N LEU A 194 -34.74 -22.12 28.15
CA LEU A 194 -35.96 -21.24 28.44
C LEU A 194 -35.97 -20.09 29.55
N GLY A 195 -34.96 -19.91 30.41
CA GLY A 195 -34.50 -18.74 31.25
C GLY A 195 -35.36 -17.77 32.14
N ILE A 196 -36.35 -18.20 32.95
CA ILE A 196 -36.98 -17.35 34.01
C ILE A 196 -36.67 -17.84 35.45
N ASP A 197 -36.79 -16.98 36.46
CA ASP A 197 -36.52 -17.34 37.86
C ASP A 197 -37.47 -18.44 38.37
N GLY A 198 -36.90 -19.50 38.97
CA GLY A 198 -37.64 -20.67 39.47
C GLY A 198 -37.74 -21.85 38.49
N GLU A 199 -37.07 -21.77 37.33
CA GLU A 199 -37.07 -22.83 36.30
C GLU A 199 -36.32 -24.11 36.69
N GLU A 200 -35.49 -24.05 37.73
CA GLU A 200 -34.77 -25.19 38.31
C GLU A 200 -35.58 -25.92 39.42
N LEU A 201 -36.83 -25.48 39.69
CA LEU A 201 -37.69 -26.09 40.73
C LEU A 201 -38.23 -27.46 40.29
N ASP A 202 -38.34 -28.39 41.24
CA ASP A 202 -38.92 -29.70 41.02
C ASP A 202 -40.42 -29.56 40.68
N GLY A 203 -40.79 -29.91 39.45
CA GLY A 203 -42.10 -29.63 38.86
C GLY A 203 -42.07 -28.67 37.67
N VAL A 204 -40.91 -28.16 37.24
CA VAL A 204 -40.76 -27.48 35.94
C VAL A 204 -40.23 -28.45 34.90
N VAL A 205 -40.94 -28.61 33.79
CA VAL A 205 -40.57 -29.51 32.70
C VAL A 205 -40.66 -28.80 31.36
N HIS A 206 -39.71 -29.06 30.46
CA HIS A 206 -39.80 -28.56 29.09
C HIS A 206 -40.78 -29.41 28.29
N ALA A 207 -41.62 -28.77 27.48
CA ALA A 207 -42.65 -29.45 26.70
C ALA A 207 -42.10 -30.58 25.83
N ALA A 208 -40.91 -30.40 25.24
CA ALA A 208 -40.21 -31.44 24.49
C ALA A 208 -39.83 -32.63 25.38
N GLY A 209 -39.29 -32.39 26.58
CA GLY A 209 -38.94 -33.44 27.55
C GLY A 209 -40.16 -34.13 28.16
N PHE A 210 -41.23 -33.38 28.42
CA PHE A 210 -42.50 -33.90 28.94
C PHE A 210 -43.19 -34.84 27.93
N LEU A 211 -43.32 -34.41 26.67
CA LEU A 211 -43.91 -35.24 25.61
C LEU A 211 -43.01 -36.44 25.27
N HIS A 212 -41.68 -36.27 25.31
CA HIS A 212 -40.69 -37.34 25.14
C HIS A 212 -40.75 -38.41 26.25
N ASP A 213 -40.75 -38.00 27.52
CA ASP A 213 -40.82 -38.94 28.66
C ASP A 213 -42.10 -39.79 28.64
N LEU A 214 -43.21 -39.23 28.14
CA LEU A 214 -44.45 -39.96 27.91
C LEU A 214 -44.38 -40.93 26.72
N GLY A 215 -43.77 -40.49 25.62
CA GLY A 215 -43.57 -41.31 24.42
C GLY A 215 -42.65 -42.52 24.66
N THR A 216 -41.74 -42.42 25.64
CA THR A 216 -40.81 -43.49 26.04
C THR A 216 -41.37 -44.42 27.14
N GLY A 217 -42.62 -44.25 27.55
CA GLY A 217 -43.30 -45.12 28.52
C GLY A 217 -42.97 -44.84 29.99
N LYS A 218 -42.29 -43.74 30.29
CA LYS A 218 -42.01 -43.30 31.66
C LYS A 218 -43.31 -42.86 32.32
N LYS A 219 -43.70 -43.52 33.43
CA LYS A 219 -44.91 -43.14 34.18
C LYS A 219 -44.69 -41.79 34.87
N VAL A 220 -45.35 -40.76 34.37
CA VAL A 220 -45.49 -39.46 35.05
C VAL A 220 -46.88 -39.35 35.65
N ASP A 221 -46.93 -39.07 36.95
CA ASP A 221 -48.18 -38.95 37.72
C ASP A 221 -48.66 -37.50 37.75
N TYR A 222 -49.74 -37.22 37.02
CA TYR A 222 -50.44 -35.93 36.99
C TYR A 222 -51.79 -35.97 37.69
N GLU A 223 -52.18 -37.11 38.28
CA GLU A 223 -53.48 -37.32 38.91
C GLU A 223 -53.71 -36.27 40.02
N GLY A 224 -54.77 -35.46 39.88
CA GLY A 224 -55.14 -34.46 40.88
C GLY A 224 -54.33 -33.15 40.87
N LYS A 225 -53.32 -33.00 40.00
CA LYS A 225 -52.44 -31.80 39.93
C LYS A 225 -53.00 -30.68 39.05
N ILE A 226 -52.58 -29.45 39.32
CA ILE A 226 -52.85 -28.26 38.49
C ILE A 226 -51.65 -28.01 37.56
N VAL A 227 -51.86 -28.01 36.24
CA VAL A 227 -50.78 -27.88 35.26
C VAL A 227 -50.88 -26.56 34.49
N ALA A 228 -49.82 -25.74 34.59
CA ALA A 228 -49.69 -24.52 33.80
C ALA A 228 -48.77 -24.76 32.60
N VAL A 229 -49.26 -24.46 31.39
CA VAL A 229 -48.44 -24.54 30.17
C VAL A 229 -48.12 -23.14 29.66
N ILE A 230 -46.84 -22.83 29.50
CA ILE A 230 -46.37 -21.50 29.07
C ILE A 230 -46.03 -21.55 27.58
N GLY A 231 -46.82 -20.90 26.74
CA GLY A 231 -46.63 -20.88 25.28
C GLY A 231 -47.96 -20.99 24.53
N GLY A 232 -47.98 -20.61 23.25
CA GLY A 232 -49.22 -20.60 22.44
C GLY A 232 -49.13 -21.35 21.11
N GLY A 233 -48.03 -22.05 20.83
CA GLY A 233 -47.90 -22.88 19.63
C GLY A 233 -48.52 -24.27 19.81
N ASN A 234 -48.60 -25.06 18.73
CA ASN A 234 -49.19 -26.41 18.76
C ASN A 234 -48.57 -27.31 19.85
N VAL A 235 -47.25 -27.21 20.10
CA VAL A 235 -46.58 -27.95 21.19
C VAL A 235 -47.14 -27.60 22.58
N ALA A 236 -47.54 -26.35 22.81
CA ALA A 236 -48.17 -25.93 24.06
C ALA A 236 -49.60 -26.49 24.17
N ILE A 237 -50.34 -26.53 23.06
CA ILE A 237 -51.69 -27.09 22.96
C ILE A 237 -51.68 -28.61 23.18
N ASP A 238 -50.75 -29.32 22.54
CA ASP A 238 -50.56 -30.76 22.74
C ASP A 238 -50.15 -31.07 24.18
N SER A 239 -49.26 -30.26 24.76
CA SER A 239 -48.81 -30.45 26.13
C SER A 239 -49.93 -30.26 27.15
N VAL A 240 -50.79 -29.25 26.96
CA VAL A 240 -51.89 -28.98 27.91
C VAL A 240 -53.01 -30.01 27.81
N ARG A 241 -53.37 -30.47 26.60
CA ARG A 241 -54.36 -31.54 26.39
C ARG A 241 -53.84 -32.88 26.91
N THR A 242 -52.56 -33.16 26.68
CA THR A 242 -51.92 -34.40 27.15
C THR A 242 -51.85 -34.42 28.68
N ALA A 243 -51.51 -33.31 29.32
CA ALA A 243 -51.54 -33.20 30.77
C ALA A 243 -52.94 -33.49 31.36
N LEU A 244 -54.00 -32.98 30.73
CA LEU A 244 -55.39 -33.25 31.14
C LEU A 244 -55.76 -34.74 30.98
N ARG A 245 -55.34 -35.38 29.87
CA ARG A 245 -55.58 -36.82 29.60
C ARG A 245 -54.83 -37.75 30.55
N LEU A 246 -53.78 -37.27 31.20
CA LEU A 246 -52.99 -38.00 32.20
C LEU A 246 -53.52 -37.84 33.63
N GLY A 247 -54.72 -37.29 33.81
CA GLY A 247 -55.40 -37.18 35.11
C GLY A 247 -55.22 -35.84 35.82
N ALA A 248 -54.64 -34.82 35.18
CA ALA A 248 -54.58 -33.48 35.77
C ALA A 248 -55.98 -33.00 36.16
N LYS A 249 -56.11 -32.46 37.38
CA LYS A 249 -57.38 -31.92 37.89
C LYS A 249 -57.87 -30.75 37.04
N THR A 250 -56.93 -29.92 36.59
CA THR A 250 -57.16 -28.87 35.60
C THR A 250 -55.82 -28.52 34.94
N ALA A 251 -55.89 -28.07 33.69
CA ALA A 251 -54.74 -27.61 32.94
C ALA A 251 -55.09 -26.30 32.22
N PHE A 252 -54.16 -25.36 32.16
CA PHE A 252 -54.39 -24.07 31.53
C PHE A 252 -53.15 -23.55 30.80
N VAL A 253 -53.38 -22.69 29.82
CA VAL A 253 -52.33 -22.09 28.99
C VAL A 253 -52.13 -20.63 29.36
N ILE A 254 -50.89 -20.21 29.60
CA ILE A 254 -50.49 -18.82 29.77
C ILE A 254 -49.91 -18.33 28.45
N TYR A 255 -50.56 -17.32 27.85
CA TYR A 255 -50.12 -16.76 26.58
C TYR A 255 -50.07 -15.23 26.61
N ARG A 256 -48.91 -14.69 26.24
CA ARG A 256 -48.60 -13.25 26.33
C ARG A 256 -49.35 -12.34 25.36
N ARG A 257 -50.10 -12.89 24.41
CA ARG A 257 -50.91 -12.14 23.42
C ARG A 257 -52.38 -12.57 23.48
N SER A 258 -53.24 -11.98 22.66
CA SER A 258 -54.66 -12.33 22.66
C SER A 258 -54.93 -13.63 21.90
N ARG A 259 -56.17 -14.10 21.98
CA ARG A 259 -56.66 -15.28 21.25
C ARG A 259 -56.51 -15.15 19.73
N ALA A 260 -56.57 -13.94 19.18
CA ALA A 260 -56.44 -13.73 17.75
C ALA A 260 -55.01 -13.99 17.23
N GLU A 261 -53.98 -13.83 18.08
CA GLU A 261 -52.58 -13.99 17.72
C GLU A 261 -51.95 -15.29 18.28
N ILE A 262 -52.75 -16.23 18.78
CA ILE A 262 -52.23 -17.53 19.20
C ILE A 262 -51.80 -18.32 17.96
N PRO A 263 -50.54 -18.80 17.85
CA PRO A 263 -50.04 -19.49 16.66
C PRO A 263 -50.67 -20.86 16.42
N ALA A 264 -51.35 -21.42 17.41
CA ALA A 264 -51.93 -22.74 17.31
C ALA A 264 -53.11 -22.80 16.31
N ASN A 265 -53.32 -23.99 15.75
CA ASN A 265 -54.43 -24.23 14.83
C ASN A 265 -55.77 -23.90 15.50
N LYS A 266 -56.62 -23.11 14.82
CA LYS A 266 -57.90 -22.64 15.37
C LYS A 266 -58.83 -23.78 15.77
N GLU A 267 -58.86 -24.86 15.00
CA GLU A 267 -59.67 -26.05 15.27
C GLU A 267 -59.23 -26.76 16.57
N GLU A 268 -57.93 -26.92 16.80
CA GLU A 268 -57.39 -27.51 18.04
C GLU A 268 -57.58 -26.61 19.26
N LEU A 269 -57.53 -25.28 19.06
CA LEU A 269 -57.81 -24.31 20.11
C LEU A 269 -59.27 -24.40 20.57
N GLU A 270 -60.20 -24.50 19.63
CA GLU A 270 -61.64 -24.67 19.92
C GLU A 270 -61.93 -26.03 20.58
N GLU A 271 -61.21 -27.09 20.22
CA GLU A 271 -61.29 -28.37 20.91
C GLU A 271 -60.75 -28.31 22.34
N CYS A 272 -59.64 -27.60 22.60
CA CYS A 272 -59.13 -27.40 23.96
C CYS A 272 -60.14 -26.69 24.86
N GLU A 273 -60.77 -25.64 24.33
CA GLU A 273 -61.79 -24.88 25.05
C GLU A 273 -63.02 -25.77 25.35
N ARG A 274 -63.39 -26.69 24.43
CA ARG A 274 -64.45 -27.70 24.65
C ARG A 274 -64.05 -28.80 25.64
N GLU A 275 -62.77 -29.16 25.70
CA GLU A 275 -62.19 -30.12 26.66
C GLU A 275 -62.04 -29.51 28.08
N GLY A 276 -62.40 -28.23 28.28
CA GLY A 276 -62.39 -27.57 29.59
C GLY A 276 -61.04 -26.92 29.97
N ILE A 277 -60.12 -26.80 29.02
CA ILE A 277 -58.80 -26.16 29.21
C ILE A 277 -58.96 -24.65 29.17
N SER A 278 -58.49 -23.97 30.22
CA SER A 278 -58.60 -22.52 30.33
C SER A 278 -57.40 -21.81 29.69
N PHE A 279 -57.63 -20.65 29.07
CA PHE A 279 -56.57 -19.83 28.47
C PHE A 279 -56.46 -18.47 29.17
N TYR A 280 -55.28 -18.19 29.71
CA TYR A 280 -54.91 -16.89 30.25
C TYR A 280 -54.18 -16.11 29.16
N TYR A 281 -54.98 -15.52 28.28
CA TYR A 281 -54.51 -14.59 27.26
C TYR A 281 -54.04 -13.28 27.89
N LEU A 282 -53.16 -12.58 27.17
CA LEU A 282 -52.56 -11.33 27.63
C LEU A 282 -51.94 -11.49 29.03
N ALA A 283 -51.23 -12.60 29.25
CA ALA A 283 -50.51 -12.87 30.49
C ALA A 283 -49.13 -13.45 30.18
N ALA A 284 -48.08 -12.92 30.81
CA ALA A 284 -46.72 -13.43 30.67
C ALA A 284 -46.17 -13.83 32.04
N PRO A 285 -45.49 -14.99 32.15
CA PRO A 285 -44.88 -15.42 33.40
C PRO A 285 -43.68 -14.52 33.72
N THR A 286 -43.60 -14.07 34.97
CA THR A 286 -42.47 -13.28 35.47
C THR A 286 -41.60 -14.12 36.41
N LYS A 287 -42.18 -15.08 37.12
CA LYS A 287 -41.48 -15.95 38.07
C LYS A 287 -42.24 -17.25 38.32
N ILE A 288 -41.54 -18.36 38.46
CA ILE A 288 -42.13 -19.62 38.96
C ILE A 288 -41.98 -19.63 40.48
N LEU A 289 -43.11 -19.74 41.18
CA LEU A 289 -43.20 -19.75 42.63
C LEU A 289 -43.05 -21.18 43.14
N GLY A 290 -42.26 -21.36 44.20
CA GLY A 290 -42.13 -22.65 44.84
C GLY A 290 -41.97 -22.57 46.35
N LYS A 291 -42.39 -23.64 47.04
CA LYS A 291 -42.26 -23.81 48.49
C LYS A 291 -41.60 -25.16 48.76
N LYS A 292 -40.53 -25.18 49.56
CA LYS A 292 -39.69 -26.39 49.81
C LYS A 292 -39.15 -27.05 48.51
N GLY A 293 -38.77 -26.23 47.53
CA GLY A 293 -38.14 -26.71 46.27
C GLY A 293 -39.09 -27.25 45.20
N LYS A 294 -40.40 -27.27 45.46
CA LYS A 294 -41.42 -27.68 44.49
C LYS A 294 -42.25 -26.51 43.99
N VAL A 295 -42.68 -26.59 42.73
CA VAL A 295 -43.57 -25.60 42.12
C VAL A 295 -44.91 -25.54 42.88
N THR A 296 -45.36 -24.32 43.19
CA THR A 296 -46.66 -24.05 43.81
C THR A 296 -47.50 -23.05 43.02
N GLY A 297 -46.92 -22.34 42.05
CA GLY A 297 -47.63 -21.43 41.18
C GLY A 297 -46.73 -20.69 40.20
N VAL A 298 -47.34 -19.90 39.33
CA VAL A 298 -46.66 -19.01 38.38
C VAL A 298 -47.13 -17.58 38.65
N GLU A 299 -46.20 -16.70 38.95
CA GLU A 299 -46.46 -15.27 38.96
C GLU A 299 -46.48 -14.76 37.52
N CYS A 300 -47.54 -14.04 37.17
CA CYS A 300 -47.77 -13.49 35.85
C CYS A 300 -48.02 -11.98 35.93
N VAL A 301 -47.74 -11.28 34.85
CA VAL A 301 -48.15 -9.89 34.63
C VAL A 301 -49.16 -9.83 33.50
N ARG A 302 -50.16 -8.94 33.58
CA ARG A 302 -51.07 -8.71 32.45
C ARG A 302 -50.34 -7.97 31.34
N MET A 303 -50.66 -8.31 30.11
CA MET A 303 -50.11 -7.73 28.91
C MET A 303 -51.19 -6.88 28.22
N LYS A 304 -50.78 -5.84 27.50
CA LYS A 304 -51.57 -5.16 26.47
C LYS A 304 -50.91 -5.34 25.12
N LEU A 305 -51.70 -5.30 24.06
CA LEU A 305 -51.16 -5.32 22.69
C LEU A 305 -50.77 -3.90 22.30
N GLY A 306 -49.50 -3.69 22.00
CA GLY A 306 -48.99 -2.50 21.32
C GLY A 306 -49.07 -2.64 19.80
N GLU A 307 -48.35 -1.77 19.10
CA GLU A 307 -48.28 -1.76 17.64
C GLU A 307 -47.77 -3.11 17.08
N PRO A 308 -48.22 -3.51 15.86
CA PRO A 308 -47.67 -4.63 15.12
C PRO A 308 -46.16 -4.46 14.88
N ASP A 309 -45.39 -5.54 15.06
CA ASP A 309 -44.02 -5.63 14.57
C ASP A 309 -43.98 -5.85 13.04
N ASP A 310 -42.78 -5.87 12.45
CA ASP A 310 -42.56 -6.05 10.99
C ASP A 310 -43.09 -7.41 10.44
N THR A 311 -43.54 -8.31 11.31
CA THR A 311 -44.20 -9.58 10.95
C THR A 311 -45.73 -9.50 10.99
N GLY A 312 -46.29 -8.30 11.26
CA GLY A 312 -47.72 -8.05 11.42
C GLY A 312 -48.28 -8.50 12.77
N ARG A 313 -47.44 -8.95 13.72
CA ARG A 313 -47.87 -9.44 15.04
C ARG A 313 -47.79 -8.33 16.07
N ARG A 314 -48.86 -8.09 16.81
CA ARG A 314 -48.87 -7.05 17.85
C ARG A 314 -47.88 -7.36 18.98
N LYS A 315 -47.05 -6.36 19.34
CA LYS A 315 -46.06 -6.47 20.42
C LYS A 315 -46.79 -6.60 21.76
N ALA A 316 -46.47 -7.61 22.56
CA ALA A 316 -47.03 -7.76 23.90
C ALA A 316 -46.25 -6.87 24.87
N ILE A 317 -46.94 -5.92 25.52
CA ILE A 317 -46.34 -4.94 26.45
C ILE A 317 -46.91 -5.20 27.85
N PRO A 318 -46.08 -5.43 28.88
CA PRO A 318 -46.56 -5.62 30.24
C PRO A 318 -47.27 -4.36 30.77
N ILE A 319 -48.35 -4.55 31.51
CA ILE A 319 -49.06 -3.48 32.23
C ILE A 319 -48.44 -3.40 33.63
N GLU A 320 -47.72 -2.33 33.94
CA GLU A 320 -47.11 -2.13 35.25
C GLU A 320 -48.16 -2.15 36.38
N GLY A 321 -47.82 -2.77 37.51
CA GLY A 321 -48.71 -2.92 38.68
C GLY A 321 -49.83 -3.97 38.54
N SER A 322 -49.83 -4.75 37.46
CA SER A 322 -50.90 -5.74 37.16
C SER A 322 -50.53 -7.20 37.48
N SER A 323 -49.56 -7.43 38.36
CA SER A 323 -49.13 -8.79 38.71
C SER A 323 -50.23 -9.59 39.40
N PHE A 324 -50.32 -10.87 39.06
CA PHE A 324 -51.25 -11.81 39.66
C PHE A 324 -50.64 -13.20 39.63
N THR A 325 -51.10 -14.07 40.53
CA THR A 325 -50.56 -15.42 40.67
C THR A 325 -51.58 -16.44 40.18
N LEU A 326 -51.09 -17.47 39.49
CA LEU A 326 -51.85 -18.64 39.10
C LEU A 326 -51.27 -19.86 39.81
N ASP A 327 -52.09 -20.56 40.58
CA ASP A 327 -51.67 -21.79 41.27
C ASP A 327 -51.36 -22.88 40.25
N ALA A 328 -50.23 -23.58 40.44
CA ALA A 328 -49.77 -24.65 39.58
C ALA A 328 -48.83 -25.57 40.35
N ASP A 329 -49.05 -26.88 40.26
CA ASP A 329 -48.16 -27.90 40.84
C ASP A 329 -47.09 -28.34 39.84
N VAL A 330 -47.34 -28.14 38.54
CA VAL A 330 -46.40 -28.41 37.45
C VAL A 330 -46.45 -27.29 36.42
N VAL A 331 -45.28 -26.83 35.99
CA VAL A 331 -45.13 -25.85 34.90
C VAL A 331 -44.49 -26.52 33.71
N ILE A 332 -45.22 -26.59 32.59
CA ILE A 332 -44.72 -27.10 31.33
C ILE A 332 -44.36 -25.92 30.44
N SER A 333 -43.09 -25.83 30.10
CA SER A 333 -42.59 -24.70 29.36
C SER A 333 -42.48 -25.01 27.87
N ALA A 334 -43.32 -24.36 27.07
CA ALA A 334 -43.63 -24.64 25.67
C ALA A 334 -43.49 -23.40 24.77
N ILE A 335 -42.65 -22.42 25.17
CA ILE A 335 -42.26 -21.35 24.26
C ILE A 335 -41.28 -21.96 23.25
N GLY A 336 -41.51 -21.74 21.95
CA GLY A 336 -40.61 -22.24 20.91
C GLY A 336 -39.16 -21.82 21.16
N GLN A 337 -38.22 -22.51 20.50
CA GLN A 337 -36.79 -22.26 20.63
C GLN A 337 -36.45 -20.78 20.34
N ALA A 338 -36.12 -20.05 21.39
CA ALA A 338 -35.52 -18.72 21.35
C ALA A 338 -34.51 -18.67 22.50
N PRO A 339 -33.39 -17.94 22.35
CA PRO A 339 -32.40 -17.82 23.40
C PRO A 339 -33.03 -17.14 24.62
N LEU A 340 -32.66 -17.59 25.82
CA LEU A 340 -32.77 -16.73 26.98
C LEU A 340 -31.46 -16.05 27.32
N LEU A 341 -31.59 -14.73 27.25
CA LEU A 341 -30.72 -13.76 27.84
C LEU A 341 -31.25 -13.54 29.27
N SER A 342 -30.57 -14.12 30.26
CA SER A 342 -30.48 -13.47 31.56
C SER A 342 -29.66 -12.19 31.35
N PRO A 343 -29.97 -11.07 32.03
CA PRO A 343 -29.43 -9.76 31.65
C PRO A 343 -27.92 -9.69 31.95
N LEU A 344 -27.10 -9.88 30.91
CA LEU A 344 -25.78 -9.28 30.82
C LEU A 344 -25.97 -7.99 30.03
N ALA A 345 -25.50 -6.87 30.60
CA ALA A 345 -25.88 -5.51 30.26
C ALA A 345 -25.97 -5.22 28.74
N GLU A 346 -27.14 -4.78 28.28
CA GLU A 346 -27.37 -4.31 26.91
C GLU A 346 -26.93 -2.84 26.77
N ALA A 347 -26.17 -2.51 25.73
CA ALA A 347 -25.96 -1.14 25.26
C ALA A 347 -26.71 -0.93 23.93
N GLU A 348 -27.51 0.13 23.87
CA GLU A 348 -28.32 0.55 22.71
C GLU A 348 -27.48 1.27 21.65
N VAL A 349 -27.48 0.78 20.39
CA VAL A 349 -27.21 1.59 19.18
C VAL A 349 -28.06 1.09 18.00
N GLU A 350 -28.66 2.02 17.26
CA GLU A 350 -29.57 1.81 16.12
C GLU A 350 -28.88 1.48 14.77
N LEU A 351 -29.55 0.54 14.07
CA LEU A 351 -29.71 0.35 12.62
C LEU A 351 -28.54 -0.12 11.72
N GLY A 352 -28.75 -1.29 11.10
CA GLY A 352 -28.02 -1.76 9.92
C GLY A 352 -27.98 -3.29 9.76
N LEU A 353 -29.13 -3.98 9.70
CA LEU A 353 -29.16 -5.43 9.43
C LEU A 353 -28.81 -5.74 7.97
N ASN A 354 -27.91 -6.71 7.74
CA ASN A 354 -27.95 -7.61 6.58
C ASN A 354 -27.11 -8.90 6.75
N ARG A 355 -27.65 -9.98 6.13
CA ARG A 355 -27.04 -11.25 5.63
C ARG A 355 -26.13 -11.98 6.64
N GLU A 356 -26.52 -13.02 7.39
CA GLU A 356 -27.04 -14.31 6.94
C GLU A 356 -27.74 -14.97 8.14
N GLY A 357 -29.06 -15.12 8.08
CA GLY A 357 -29.82 -15.82 9.10
C GLY A 357 -29.57 -17.32 9.02
N ILE A 358 -29.01 -17.91 10.09
CA ILE A 358 -29.02 -19.37 10.27
C ILE A 358 -30.39 -19.75 10.84
N VAL A 359 -31.15 -20.52 10.07
CA VAL A 359 -32.44 -21.12 10.47
C VAL A 359 -32.15 -22.54 10.97
N SER A 360 -32.52 -22.86 12.21
CA SER A 360 -32.50 -24.23 12.71
C SER A 360 -33.67 -25.02 12.10
N ILE A 361 -33.40 -26.21 11.58
CA ILE A 361 -34.43 -27.16 11.13
C ILE A 361 -34.85 -28.00 12.35
N PRO A 362 -36.10 -27.89 12.84
CA PRO A 362 -36.53 -28.65 14.01
C PRO A 362 -36.85 -30.10 13.61
N ILE A 363 -35.88 -31.00 13.77
CA ILE A 363 -36.09 -32.45 13.61
C ILE A 363 -36.63 -33.00 14.93
N GLN A 364 -37.80 -33.64 14.91
CA GLN A 364 -38.38 -34.32 16.06
C GLN A 364 -37.72 -35.70 16.29
N ASN A 365 -37.65 -36.16 17.54
CA ASN A 365 -37.17 -37.48 17.99
C ASN A 365 -35.65 -37.74 17.91
N LEU A 366 -34.81 -36.77 18.32
CA LEU A 366 -33.34 -36.87 18.32
C LEU A 366 -32.78 -37.80 19.41
N GLU A 367 -33.57 -38.11 20.42
CA GLU A 367 -33.32 -38.99 21.57
C GLU A 367 -33.23 -40.50 21.26
N LEU A 368 -33.69 -40.94 20.08
CA LEU A 368 -33.91 -42.37 19.79
C LEU A 368 -32.57 -43.13 19.73
N GLU A 369 -32.58 -44.38 20.18
CA GLU A 369 -31.40 -45.25 20.07
C GLU A 369 -31.02 -45.41 18.58
N GLY A 370 -29.75 -45.17 18.24
CA GLY A 370 -29.25 -45.17 16.87
C GLY A 370 -29.17 -43.78 16.20
N VAL A 371 -29.49 -42.70 16.91
CA VAL A 371 -29.29 -41.31 16.45
C VAL A 371 -28.00 -40.74 17.06
N TYR A 372 -27.13 -40.18 16.21
CA TYR A 372 -25.86 -39.57 16.61
C TYR A 372 -25.76 -38.12 16.16
N GLY A 373 -25.17 -37.26 16.99
CA GLY A 373 -24.67 -35.95 16.53
C GLY A 373 -23.33 -36.11 15.81
N PHE A 374 -23.12 -35.39 14.71
CA PHE A 374 -21.92 -35.54 13.89
C PHE A 374 -20.61 -35.27 14.66
N THR A 375 -20.59 -34.32 15.60
CA THR A 375 -19.39 -33.96 16.37
C THR A 375 -18.94 -35.11 17.27
N ALA A 376 -19.89 -35.78 17.92
CA ALA A 376 -19.61 -36.97 18.72
C ALA A 376 -19.11 -38.12 17.86
N PHE A 377 -19.72 -38.32 16.69
CA PHE A 377 -19.35 -39.36 15.73
C PHE A 377 -17.91 -39.18 15.20
N LEU A 378 -17.60 -38.03 14.60
CA LEU A 378 -16.27 -37.77 14.02
C LEU A 378 -15.19 -37.73 15.11
N ARG A 379 -15.48 -37.14 16.28
CA ARG A 379 -14.53 -37.12 17.40
C ARG A 379 -14.18 -38.53 17.86
N ALA A 380 -15.18 -39.40 18.04
CA ALA A 380 -14.95 -40.78 18.46
C ALA A 380 -14.08 -41.54 17.43
N LEU A 381 -14.34 -41.37 16.13
CA LEU A 381 -13.51 -41.95 15.06
C LEU A 381 -12.07 -41.41 15.07
N SER A 382 -11.90 -40.10 15.17
CA SER A 382 -10.57 -39.47 15.21
C SER A 382 -9.75 -39.94 16.42
N MET A 383 -10.41 -40.11 17.57
CA MET A 383 -9.82 -40.64 18.81
C MET A 383 -9.63 -42.17 18.80
N GLY A 384 -9.97 -42.86 17.70
CA GLY A 384 -9.79 -44.30 17.56
C GLY A 384 -10.76 -45.16 18.36
N GLN A 385 -11.88 -44.59 18.80
CA GLN A 385 -12.95 -45.33 19.45
C GLN A 385 -13.71 -46.18 18.42
N LYS A 386 -14.08 -47.41 18.81
CA LYS A 386 -14.96 -48.25 17.99
C LYS A 386 -16.39 -47.76 18.15
N ILE A 387 -17.02 -47.37 17.05
CA ILE A 387 -18.43 -46.97 16.99
C ILE A 387 -19.20 -48.09 16.29
N GLU A 388 -20.24 -48.61 16.92
CA GLU A 388 -21.16 -49.54 16.28
C GLU A 388 -22.25 -48.78 15.53
N ILE A 389 -22.27 -48.96 14.21
CA ILE A 389 -23.28 -48.41 13.32
C ILE A 389 -24.04 -49.54 12.60
N GLY A 390 -25.28 -49.27 12.23
CA GLY A 390 -26.11 -50.19 11.46
C GLY A 390 -25.68 -50.34 10.00
N LYS A 391 -26.38 -51.20 9.25
CA LYS A 391 -26.06 -51.47 7.84
C LYS A 391 -26.59 -50.38 6.89
N LYS A 392 -27.65 -49.67 7.29
CA LYS A 392 -28.32 -48.59 6.54
C LYS A 392 -28.18 -47.26 7.31
N VAL A 393 -27.18 -46.47 6.94
CA VAL A 393 -26.92 -45.18 7.59
C VAL A 393 -27.58 -44.04 6.83
N LEU A 394 -28.23 -43.12 7.54
CA LEU A 394 -28.72 -41.87 6.98
C LEU A 394 -28.04 -40.67 7.63
N VAL A 395 -27.41 -39.83 6.81
CA VAL A 395 -26.83 -38.56 7.23
C VAL A 395 -27.78 -37.42 6.87
N VAL A 396 -28.02 -36.50 7.81
CA VAL A 396 -28.89 -35.34 7.61
C VAL A 396 -28.04 -34.07 7.54
N GLY A 397 -28.00 -33.44 6.36
CA GLY A 397 -27.25 -32.20 6.09
C GLY A 397 -26.62 -32.21 4.69
N GLY A 398 -26.45 -31.02 4.08
CA GLY A 398 -25.88 -30.87 2.73
C GLY A 398 -24.44 -30.32 2.67
N GLY A 399 -23.85 -29.94 3.81
CA GLY A 399 -22.53 -29.31 3.86
C GLY A 399 -21.35 -30.30 3.83
N ASN A 400 -20.12 -29.79 3.72
CA ASN A 400 -18.89 -30.59 3.67
C ASN A 400 -18.77 -31.61 4.82
N VAL A 401 -19.18 -31.21 6.02
CA VAL A 401 -19.20 -32.09 7.21
C VAL A 401 -20.14 -33.29 7.01
N ALA A 402 -21.30 -33.09 6.38
CA ALA A 402 -22.24 -34.19 6.12
C ALA A 402 -21.67 -35.20 5.11
N ILE A 403 -20.96 -34.71 4.08
CA ILE A 403 -20.22 -35.57 3.14
C ILE A 403 -19.14 -36.37 3.88
N ASP A 404 -18.37 -35.72 4.76
CA ASP A 404 -17.33 -36.37 5.56
C ASP A 404 -17.89 -37.45 6.50
N VAL A 405 -19.03 -37.19 7.13
CA VAL A 405 -19.74 -38.17 7.95
C VAL A 405 -20.18 -39.36 7.10
N ALA A 406 -20.80 -39.12 5.93
CA ALA A 406 -21.29 -40.18 5.06
C ALA A 406 -20.16 -41.08 4.55
N ARG A 407 -19.05 -40.47 4.11
CA ARG A 407 -17.84 -41.15 3.65
C ARG A 407 -17.11 -41.90 4.76
N SER A 408 -17.10 -41.34 5.98
CA SER A 408 -16.55 -42.01 7.16
C SER A 408 -17.41 -43.20 7.60
N ALA A 409 -18.74 -43.08 7.55
CA ALA A 409 -19.67 -44.18 7.83
C ALA A 409 -19.48 -45.36 6.86
N ARG A 410 -19.26 -45.08 5.56
CA ARG A 410 -18.92 -46.10 4.55
C ARG A 410 -17.67 -46.90 4.96
N ARG A 411 -16.60 -46.22 5.36
CA ARG A 411 -15.30 -46.82 5.71
C ARG A 411 -15.30 -47.68 6.97
N ILE A 412 -16.21 -47.42 7.91
CA ILE A 412 -16.35 -48.23 9.13
C ILE A 412 -17.37 -49.37 9.02
N GLY A 413 -17.90 -49.61 7.80
CA GLY A 413 -18.65 -50.83 7.48
C GLY A 413 -20.12 -50.64 7.09
N ALA A 414 -20.61 -49.41 6.91
CA ALA A 414 -21.97 -49.18 6.40
C ALA A 414 -22.11 -49.66 4.94
N LYS A 415 -23.15 -50.45 4.66
CA LYS A 415 -23.38 -51.04 3.33
C LYS A 415 -24.22 -50.15 2.42
N GLU A 416 -25.18 -49.44 3.00
CA GLU A 416 -26.09 -48.54 2.31
C GLU A 416 -26.08 -47.20 3.05
N ILE A 417 -25.66 -46.11 2.39
CA ILE A 417 -25.55 -44.79 3.01
C ILE A 417 -26.42 -43.83 2.21
N HIS A 418 -27.32 -43.17 2.92
CA HIS A 418 -28.18 -42.13 2.40
C HIS A 418 -27.73 -40.78 2.96
N LEU A 419 -27.77 -39.73 2.16
CA LEU A 419 -27.58 -38.35 2.61
C LEU A 419 -28.80 -37.54 2.21
N VAL A 420 -29.49 -36.94 3.18
CA VAL A 420 -30.68 -36.11 2.96
C VAL A 420 -30.34 -34.66 3.20
N CYS A 421 -30.68 -33.80 2.23
CA CYS A 421 -30.45 -32.36 2.28
C CYS A 421 -31.59 -31.58 1.60
N VAL A 422 -31.79 -30.33 2.02
CA VAL A 422 -32.85 -29.46 1.45
C VAL A 422 -32.46 -28.90 0.08
N GLU A 423 -31.16 -28.84 -0.17
CA GLU A 423 -30.49 -28.31 -1.35
C GLU A 423 -30.66 -29.22 -2.58
N SER A 424 -30.74 -28.63 -3.78
CA SER A 424 -30.41 -29.37 -5.01
C SER A 424 -28.93 -29.70 -5.07
N ARG A 425 -28.53 -30.58 -6.00
CA ARG A 425 -27.14 -30.97 -6.20
C ARG A 425 -26.21 -29.78 -6.45
N GLU A 426 -26.70 -28.74 -7.12
CA GLU A 426 -26.00 -27.51 -7.45
C GLU A 426 -26.06 -26.46 -6.33
N GLU A 427 -27.00 -26.58 -5.39
CA GLU A 427 -27.18 -25.69 -4.25
C GLU A 427 -26.50 -26.21 -2.98
N MET A 428 -25.99 -27.44 -2.99
CA MET A 428 -25.34 -28.06 -1.83
C MET A 428 -24.15 -27.21 -1.37
N PRO A 429 -24.02 -26.90 -0.07
CA PRO A 429 -22.86 -26.17 0.46
C PRO A 429 -21.54 -26.95 0.39
N ALA A 430 -21.59 -28.25 0.10
CA ALA A 430 -20.40 -29.07 -0.07
C ALA A 430 -19.72 -28.81 -1.42
N PHE A 431 -18.40 -28.97 -1.50
CA PHE A 431 -17.67 -28.79 -2.76
C PHE A 431 -18.05 -29.85 -3.81
N ASP A 432 -18.18 -29.44 -5.08
CA ASP A 432 -18.57 -30.32 -6.17
C ASP A 432 -17.73 -31.60 -6.27
N TYR A 433 -16.40 -31.49 -6.13
CA TYR A 433 -15.51 -32.64 -6.18
C TYR A 433 -15.69 -33.62 -5.00
N GLU A 434 -16.11 -33.13 -3.83
CA GLU A 434 -16.38 -33.98 -2.66
C GLU A 434 -17.71 -34.72 -2.81
N ILE A 435 -18.68 -34.07 -3.43
CA ILE A 435 -19.97 -34.69 -3.74
C ILE A 435 -19.77 -35.76 -4.81
N GLU A 436 -19.01 -35.48 -5.87
CA GLU A 436 -18.64 -36.48 -6.90
C GLU A 436 -17.90 -37.68 -6.30
N GLU A 437 -16.97 -37.46 -5.37
CA GLU A 437 -16.29 -38.54 -4.66
C GLU A 437 -17.23 -39.37 -3.79
N ALA A 438 -18.19 -38.73 -3.12
CA ALA A 438 -19.19 -39.43 -2.32
C ALA A 438 -20.07 -40.33 -3.21
N GLU A 439 -20.47 -39.84 -4.38
CA GLU A 439 -21.24 -40.62 -5.37
C GLU A 439 -20.41 -41.80 -5.92
N GLN A 440 -19.13 -41.58 -6.24
CA GLN A 440 -18.20 -42.65 -6.65
C GLN A 440 -18.04 -43.74 -5.58
N GLU A 441 -18.08 -43.36 -4.29
CA GLU A 441 -17.99 -44.28 -3.14
C GLU A 441 -19.32 -44.98 -2.82
N GLY A 442 -20.38 -44.70 -3.57
CA GLY A 442 -21.69 -45.36 -3.48
C GLY A 442 -22.65 -44.74 -2.47
N ILE A 443 -22.48 -43.46 -2.12
CA ILE A 443 -23.41 -42.72 -1.25
C ILE A 443 -24.60 -42.21 -2.05
N LEU A 444 -25.82 -42.49 -1.56
CA LEU A 444 -27.06 -42.11 -2.23
C LEU A 444 -27.53 -40.74 -1.75
N LEU A 445 -27.49 -39.74 -2.64
CA LEU A 445 -27.91 -38.37 -2.33
C LEU A 445 -29.42 -38.18 -2.56
N HIS A 446 -30.13 -37.76 -1.51
CA HIS A 446 -31.54 -37.42 -1.51
C HIS A 446 -31.70 -35.91 -1.41
N THR A 447 -31.46 -35.23 -2.53
CA THR A 447 -31.56 -33.77 -2.67
C THR A 447 -33.02 -33.30 -2.67
N ARG A 448 -33.26 -32.02 -2.35
CA ARG A 448 -34.61 -31.43 -2.25
C ARG A 448 -35.53 -32.16 -1.26
N ARG A 449 -34.98 -32.67 -0.16
CA ARG A 449 -35.72 -33.39 0.90
C ARG A 449 -35.51 -32.71 2.25
N MET A 450 -36.58 -32.14 2.81
CA MET A 450 -36.56 -31.55 4.15
C MET A 450 -36.88 -32.60 5.21
N PRO A 451 -35.97 -32.87 6.17
CA PRO A 451 -36.25 -33.75 7.31
C PRO A 451 -37.40 -33.19 8.15
N LYS A 452 -38.43 -33.99 8.42
CA LYS A 452 -39.60 -33.62 9.23
C LYS A 452 -39.51 -34.21 10.64
N ARG A 453 -39.26 -35.51 10.76
CA ARG A 453 -39.11 -36.24 12.03
C ARG A 453 -38.36 -37.55 11.86
N ILE A 454 -37.70 -38.01 12.92
CA ILE A 454 -37.13 -39.36 12.98
C ILE A 454 -38.23 -40.34 13.37
N ILE A 455 -38.39 -41.41 12.59
CA ILE A 455 -39.35 -42.49 12.86
C ILE A 455 -38.64 -43.57 13.67
N GLY A 456 -39.26 -44.01 14.77
CA GLY A 456 -38.76 -45.10 15.59
C GLY A 456 -39.83 -46.14 15.91
N VAL A 457 -39.39 -47.37 16.12
CA VAL A 457 -40.23 -48.49 16.62
C VAL A 457 -39.52 -49.06 17.85
N GLY A 458 -40.23 -49.12 18.98
CA GLY A 458 -39.67 -49.67 20.23
C GLY A 458 -38.49 -48.86 20.82
N GLY A 459 -38.40 -47.55 20.58
CA GLY A 459 -37.34 -46.69 21.10
C GLY A 459 -36.07 -46.60 20.24
N ARG A 460 -36.00 -47.38 19.14
CA ARG A 460 -34.88 -47.34 18.18
C ARG A 460 -35.29 -46.66 16.88
N ALA A 461 -34.39 -45.89 16.28
CA ALA A 461 -34.60 -45.25 15.00
C ALA A 461 -34.66 -46.27 13.84
N ILE A 462 -35.61 -46.09 12.92
CA ILE A 462 -35.78 -46.92 11.71
C ILE A 462 -35.82 -46.11 10.40
N GLY A 463 -35.76 -44.78 10.48
CA GLY A 463 -35.66 -43.91 9.31
C GLY A 463 -36.04 -42.45 9.59
N VAL A 464 -36.02 -41.62 8.57
CA VAL A 464 -36.42 -40.21 8.64
C VAL A 464 -37.56 -39.94 7.66
N GLU A 465 -38.65 -39.37 8.16
CA GLU A 465 -39.73 -38.83 7.33
C GLU A 465 -39.26 -37.49 6.72
N THR A 466 -39.40 -37.35 5.41
CA THR A 466 -38.97 -36.17 4.64
C THR A 466 -40.13 -35.57 3.85
N LEU A 467 -40.07 -34.26 3.62
CA LEU A 467 -40.96 -33.51 2.73
C LEU A 467 -40.20 -33.06 1.48
N GLN A 468 -40.88 -32.90 0.36
CA GLN A 468 -40.29 -32.32 -0.84
C GLN A 468 -40.03 -30.82 -0.63
N CYS A 469 -38.77 -30.40 -0.76
CA CYS A 469 -38.35 -29.00 -0.73
C CYS A 469 -38.46 -28.40 -2.14
N THR A 470 -39.22 -27.31 -2.30
CA THR A 470 -39.44 -26.66 -3.60
C THR A 470 -38.45 -25.53 -3.86
N SER A 471 -38.01 -24.81 -2.83
CA SER A 471 -36.94 -23.81 -2.91
C SER A 471 -36.18 -23.77 -1.60
N VAL A 472 -34.88 -23.43 -1.63
CA VAL A 472 -34.04 -23.31 -0.43
C VAL A 472 -33.85 -21.85 -0.03
N PHE A 473 -33.73 -20.97 -1.02
CA PHE A 473 -33.48 -19.55 -0.82
C PHE A 473 -34.70 -18.72 -1.26
N ASP A 474 -34.91 -17.58 -0.61
CA ASP A 474 -35.90 -16.58 -1.05
C ASP A 474 -35.35 -15.70 -2.20
N GLU A 475 -36.18 -14.79 -2.73
CA GLU A 475 -35.82 -13.86 -3.82
C GLU A 475 -34.65 -12.93 -3.48
N LYS A 476 -34.27 -12.81 -2.19
CA LYS A 476 -33.13 -12.01 -1.71
C LYS A 476 -31.90 -12.87 -1.42
N GLY A 477 -31.93 -14.16 -1.77
CA GLY A 477 -30.84 -15.12 -1.54
C GLY A 477 -30.70 -15.57 -0.09
N ARG A 478 -31.70 -15.34 0.78
CA ARG A 478 -31.65 -15.77 2.18
C ARG A 478 -32.15 -17.20 2.31
N PHE A 479 -31.48 -18.00 3.12
CA PHE A 479 -31.89 -19.38 3.42
C PHE A 479 -33.29 -19.38 4.07
N ASN A 480 -34.28 -19.86 3.33
CA ASN A 480 -35.70 -19.89 3.68
C ASN A 480 -36.40 -21.06 2.95
N PRO A 481 -36.13 -22.32 3.35
CA PRO A 481 -36.60 -23.49 2.61
C PRO A 481 -38.12 -23.56 2.59
N GLN A 482 -38.69 -23.69 1.41
CA GLN A 482 -40.12 -23.89 1.17
C GLN A 482 -40.38 -25.36 0.89
N VAL A 483 -41.42 -25.91 1.52
CA VAL A 483 -41.82 -27.31 1.35
C VAL A 483 -43.18 -27.42 0.69
N ARG A 484 -43.38 -28.50 -0.08
CA ARG A 484 -44.68 -28.86 -0.61
C ARG A 484 -45.44 -29.72 0.42
N PRO A 485 -46.58 -29.26 0.96
CA PRO A 485 -47.40 -30.08 1.85
C PRO A 485 -47.85 -31.39 1.17
N ASN A 486 -48.11 -32.44 1.95
CA ASN A 486 -48.58 -33.76 1.49
C ASN A 486 -47.61 -34.51 0.56
N THR A 487 -46.30 -34.37 0.78
CA THR A 487 -45.23 -35.05 0.02
C THR A 487 -44.35 -35.93 0.89
N GLU A 488 -44.87 -36.38 2.03
CA GLU A 488 -44.17 -37.21 3.00
C GLU A 488 -43.64 -38.50 2.36
N SER A 489 -42.35 -38.75 2.54
CA SER A 489 -41.71 -40.02 2.20
C SER A 489 -40.65 -40.40 3.23
N VAL A 490 -40.50 -41.69 3.50
CA VAL A 490 -39.56 -42.20 4.49
C VAL A 490 -38.28 -42.67 3.81
N VAL A 491 -37.14 -42.21 4.32
CA VAL A 491 -35.83 -42.80 4.00
C VAL A 491 -35.47 -43.74 5.16
N GLU A 492 -35.48 -45.04 4.90
CA GLU A 492 -35.18 -46.08 5.91
C GLU A 492 -33.72 -46.05 6.32
N ALA A 493 -33.46 -46.12 7.63
CA ALA A 493 -32.12 -46.21 8.19
C ALA A 493 -32.14 -46.75 9.62
N ASP A 494 -31.20 -47.62 9.96
CA ASP A 494 -31.00 -48.16 11.31
C ASP A 494 -29.99 -47.34 12.13
N THR A 495 -29.35 -46.35 11.51
CA THR A 495 -28.49 -45.34 12.16
C THR A 495 -28.66 -43.99 11.48
N ILE A 496 -28.90 -42.93 12.26
CA ILE A 496 -29.10 -41.57 11.75
C ILE A 496 -28.04 -40.65 12.34
N ILE A 497 -27.33 -39.91 11.50
CA ILE A 497 -26.31 -38.96 11.94
C ILE A 497 -26.72 -37.55 11.53
N VAL A 498 -26.92 -36.68 12.51
CA VAL A 498 -27.42 -35.32 12.31
C VAL A 498 -26.24 -34.35 12.20
N ALA A 499 -26.10 -33.71 11.04
CA ALA A 499 -24.99 -32.84 10.65
C ALA A 499 -25.46 -31.41 10.29
N ILE A 500 -26.37 -30.83 11.09
CA ILE A 500 -26.96 -29.50 10.90
C ILE A 500 -26.47 -28.46 11.93
N GLY A 501 -25.19 -28.05 11.85
CA GLY A 501 -24.64 -26.87 12.54
C GLY A 501 -24.07 -27.08 13.97
N GLN A 502 -23.41 -26.04 14.51
CA GLN A 502 -22.69 -26.00 15.81
C GLN A 502 -22.99 -24.69 16.58
N GLU A 503 -23.04 -24.69 17.93
CA GLU A 503 -23.15 -23.47 18.77
C GLU A 503 -22.03 -23.38 19.83
N VAL A 504 -21.72 -22.21 20.39
CA VAL A 504 -20.63 -22.02 21.38
C VAL A 504 -20.90 -22.75 22.71
N ASP A 505 -19.85 -23.28 23.35
CA ASP A 505 -19.96 -23.82 24.70
C ASP A 505 -19.98 -22.71 25.78
N TYR A 506 -21.18 -22.41 26.29
CA TYR A 506 -21.40 -21.37 27.31
C TYR A 506 -20.81 -21.67 28.70
N THR A 507 -20.31 -22.88 29.00
CA THR A 507 -19.66 -23.12 30.31
C THR A 507 -18.38 -22.29 30.49
N LEU A 508 -17.72 -21.93 29.39
CA LEU A 508 -16.56 -21.02 29.38
C LEU A 508 -16.96 -19.55 29.64
N LEU A 509 -18.17 -19.15 29.24
CA LEU A 509 -18.68 -17.79 29.41
C LEU A 509 -19.05 -17.46 30.87
N LYS A 510 -19.36 -18.48 31.69
CA LYS A 510 -19.46 -18.32 33.15
C LYS A 510 -18.10 -18.08 33.83
N ALA A 511 -16.99 -18.42 33.16
CA ALA A 511 -15.63 -18.21 33.66
C ALA A 511 -14.95 -16.95 33.05
N ALA A 512 -15.61 -16.33 32.07
CA ALA A 512 -15.21 -15.11 31.39
C ALA A 512 -15.99 -13.90 31.92
N ASP A 513 -16.07 -13.77 33.26
CA ASP A 513 -16.87 -12.74 33.94
C ASP A 513 -16.70 -11.37 33.27
N GLY A 514 -17.77 -10.92 32.60
CA GLY A 514 -17.84 -9.61 31.96
C GLY A 514 -17.57 -9.54 30.45
N VAL A 515 -17.16 -10.62 29.76
CA VAL A 515 -17.04 -10.60 28.28
C VAL A 515 -18.42 -10.61 27.63
N LEU A 516 -18.72 -9.60 26.81
CA LEU A 516 -20.02 -9.47 26.15
C LEU A 516 -20.22 -10.49 25.03
N VAL A 517 -21.47 -10.89 24.81
CA VAL A 517 -21.89 -11.78 23.73
C VAL A 517 -22.95 -11.10 22.87
N THR A 518 -22.96 -11.45 21.59
CA THR A 518 -23.98 -11.00 20.65
C THR A 518 -25.34 -11.67 20.95
N LYS A 519 -26.42 -11.16 20.34
CA LYS A 519 -27.76 -11.79 20.42
C LYS A 519 -27.80 -13.24 19.89
N ARG A 520 -26.78 -13.65 19.12
CA ARG A 520 -26.61 -15.03 18.62
C ARG A 520 -25.82 -15.92 19.59
N GLY A 521 -25.33 -15.37 20.70
CA GLY A 521 -24.51 -16.05 21.68
C GLY A 521 -23.09 -16.36 21.20
N LEU A 522 -22.57 -15.56 20.25
CA LEU A 522 -21.16 -15.51 19.83
C LEU A 522 -20.44 -14.42 20.64
N LEU A 523 -19.12 -14.51 20.80
CA LEU A 523 -18.32 -13.49 21.49
C LEU A 523 -18.39 -12.15 20.74
N GLN A 524 -18.67 -11.07 21.47
CA GLN A 524 -18.68 -9.72 20.91
C GLN A 524 -17.27 -9.15 20.91
N VAL A 525 -16.79 -8.77 19.73
CA VAL A 525 -15.51 -8.08 19.54
C VAL A 525 -15.65 -6.91 18.57
N ASP A 526 -14.70 -6.01 18.59
CA ASP A 526 -14.48 -5.06 17.51
C ASP A 526 -14.01 -5.81 16.25
N ASN A 527 -14.65 -5.54 15.10
CA ASN A 527 -14.40 -6.28 13.85
C ASN A 527 -13.02 -6.00 13.22
N LEU A 528 -12.33 -4.93 13.65
CA LEU A 528 -11.01 -4.56 13.18
C LEU A 528 -9.93 -5.02 14.15
N THR A 529 -10.13 -4.79 15.45
CA THR A 529 -9.12 -5.04 16.49
C THR A 529 -9.26 -6.40 17.15
N TYR A 530 -10.39 -7.10 16.97
CA TYR A 530 -10.72 -8.36 17.64
C TYR A 530 -10.68 -8.27 19.19
N GLN A 531 -10.67 -7.05 19.72
CA GLN A 531 -10.71 -6.77 21.15
C GLN A 531 -12.15 -6.91 21.63
N THR A 532 -12.32 -7.56 22.79
CA THR A 532 -13.62 -7.61 23.48
C THR A 532 -13.89 -6.29 24.21
N ASN A 533 -14.97 -6.22 24.98
CA ASN A 533 -15.21 -5.10 25.89
C ASN A 533 -14.20 -5.01 27.06
N ILE A 534 -13.39 -6.06 27.27
CA ILE A 534 -12.33 -6.07 28.29
C ILE A 534 -10.99 -5.85 27.55
N PRO A 535 -10.24 -4.76 27.83
CA PRO A 535 -9.10 -4.35 27.00
C PRO A 535 -7.98 -5.40 26.83
N TRP A 536 -7.73 -6.23 27.84
CA TRP A 536 -6.71 -7.28 27.79
C TRP A 536 -7.21 -8.62 27.22
N ILE A 537 -8.46 -8.69 26.75
CA ILE A 537 -9.07 -9.90 26.19
C ILE A 537 -9.44 -9.69 24.72
N PHE A 538 -8.96 -10.60 23.88
CA PHE A 538 -9.18 -10.65 22.44
C PHE A 538 -9.83 -11.98 22.05
N ALA A 539 -10.58 -12.03 20.95
CA ALA A 539 -11.17 -13.28 20.47
C ALA A 539 -11.31 -13.29 18.96
N ALA A 540 -11.12 -14.47 18.35
CA ALA A 540 -11.41 -14.68 16.93
C ALA A 540 -11.72 -16.15 16.61
N GLY A 541 -11.95 -16.46 15.33
CA GLY A 541 -12.36 -17.76 14.85
C GLY A 541 -13.86 -18.02 15.06
N ASP A 542 -14.24 -19.30 15.03
CA ASP A 542 -15.66 -19.69 14.98
C ASP A 542 -16.48 -19.23 16.21
N ALA A 543 -15.82 -18.94 17.33
CA ALA A 543 -16.48 -18.41 18.53
C ALA A 543 -17.00 -16.96 18.36
N VAL A 544 -16.47 -16.22 17.38
CA VAL A 544 -16.85 -14.83 17.07
C VAL A 544 -17.76 -14.76 15.85
N VAL A 545 -17.41 -15.47 14.77
CA VAL A 545 -18.12 -15.36 13.48
C VAL A 545 -19.08 -16.52 13.19
N GLY A 546 -19.05 -17.59 14.01
CA GLY A 546 -19.72 -18.85 13.70
C GLY A 546 -18.86 -19.77 12.82
N PRO A 547 -19.35 -20.97 12.45
CA PRO A 547 -18.57 -21.93 11.67
C PRO A 547 -18.06 -21.33 10.35
N GLY A 548 -16.74 -21.25 10.17
CA GLY A 548 -16.11 -20.61 9.02
C GLY A 548 -14.99 -21.43 8.37
N LEU A 549 -14.23 -20.80 7.46
CA LEU A 549 -13.12 -21.45 6.76
C LEU A 549 -11.84 -21.43 7.59
N VAL A 550 -11.04 -22.50 7.52
CA VAL A 550 -9.73 -22.59 8.20
C VAL A 550 -8.82 -21.40 7.85
N ILE A 551 -8.76 -21.00 6.58
CA ILE A 551 -7.91 -19.90 6.12
C ILE A 551 -8.40 -18.53 6.62
N GLU A 552 -9.69 -18.39 6.92
CA GLU A 552 -10.24 -17.17 7.53
C GLU A 552 -9.90 -17.09 9.00
N ALA A 553 -9.99 -18.22 9.73
CA ALA A 553 -9.55 -18.30 11.12
C ALA A 553 -8.06 -17.96 11.26
N ILE A 554 -7.21 -18.38 10.31
CA ILE A 554 -5.79 -17.98 10.22
C ILE A 554 -5.66 -16.47 9.98
N ALA A 555 -6.40 -15.93 9.00
CA ALA A 555 -6.38 -14.49 8.71
C ALA A 555 -6.79 -13.64 9.91
N GLN A 556 -7.84 -14.04 10.63
CA GLN A 556 -8.28 -13.39 11.86
C GLN A 556 -7.23 -13.48 12.96
N GLY A 557 -6.54 -14.62 13.07
CA GLY A 557 -5.43 -14.80 14.01
C GLY A 557 -4.28 -13.82 13.76
N HIS A 558 -3.87 -13.61 12.51
CA HIS A 558 -2.84 -12.62 12.16
C HIS A 558 -3.23 -11.21 12.62
N GLU A 559 -4.47 -10.80 12.37
CA GLU A 559 -4.95 -9.47 12.76
C GLU A 559 -5.10 -9.31 14.28
N ALA A 560 -5.54 -10.36 14.98
CA ALA A 560 -5.62 -10.37 16.43
C ALA A 560 -4.23 -10.27 17.08
N ALA A 561 -3.21 -10.94 16.53
CA ALA A 561 -1.84 -10.86 17.02
C ALA A 561 -1.28 -9.43 16.93
N ILE A 562 -1.51 -8.72 15.81
CA ILE A 562 -1.15 -7.30 15.65
C ILE A 562 -1.85 -6.44 16.72
N SER A 563 -3.12 -6.74 17.00
CA SER A 563 -3.90 -6.00 18.00
C SER A 563 -3.38 -6.19 19.42
N ILE A 564 -3.01 -7.44 19.75
CA ILE A 564 -2.40 -7.78 21.04
C ILE A 564 -1.04 -7.08 21.18
N ASP A 565 -0.17 -7.12 20.16
CA ASP A 565 1.13 -6.44 20.17
C ASP A 565 0.97 -4.93 20.39
N ARG A 566 0.08 -4.27 19.65
CA ARG A 566 -0.18 -2.83 19.81
C ARG A 566 -0.74 -2.49 21.19
N TYR A 567 -1.68 -3.28 21.69
CA TYR A 567 -2.24 -3.11 23.03
C TYR A 567 -1.16 -3.19 24.10
N LEU A 568 -0.30 -4.20 24.02
CA LEU A 568 0.80 -4.42 24.94
C LEU A 568 1.85 -3.30 24.89
N ASN A 569 1.96 -2.56 23.77
CA ASN A 569 2.88 -1.44 23.62
C ASN A 569 2.23 -0.05 23.81
N GLY A 570 0.94 0.01 24.18
CA GLY A 570 0.22 1.27 24.36
C GLY A 570 0.01 2.04 23.04
N GLU A 571 0.04 1.35 21.91
CA GLU A 571 -0.16 1.93 20.57
C GLU A 571 -1.65 1.97 20.19
N ASP A 572 -2.00 2.82 19.23
CA ASP A 572 -3.36 2.92 18.73
C ASP A 572 -3.78 1.66 17.94
N LEU A 573 -4.90 1.05 18.32
CA LEU A 573 -5.37 -0.20 17.73
C LEU A 573 -5.99 -0.02 16.33
N TYR A 574 -6.30 1.20 15.93
CA TYR A 574 -7.10 1.51 14.73
C TYR A 574 -6.30 2.10 13.57
N SER A 575 -5.26 2.89 13.86
CA SER A 575 -4.45 3.60 12.87
C SER A 575 -3.67 2.67 11.95
N ASP A 576 -3.53 3.04 10.69
CA ASP A 576 -2.76 2.29 9.67
C ASP A 576 -3.17 0.81 9.51
N ARG A 577 -4.44 0.48 9.80
CA ARG A 577 -5.03 -0.82 9.50
C ARG A 577 -5.46 -0.83 8.02
N PRO A 578 -4.77 -1.53 7.11
CA PRO A 578 -5.20 -1.58 5.72
C PRO A 578 -6.60 -2.19 5.64
N GLY A 579 -7.48 -1.58 4.84
CA GLY A 579 -8.79 -2.18 4.56
C GLY A 579 -8.62 -3.55 3.89
N LYS A 580 -9.57 -4.47 4.14
CA LYS A 580 -9.66 -5.76 3.43
C LYS A 580 -10.12 -5.53 1.98
N GLU A 581 -9.30 -4.88 1.16
CA GLU A 581 -9.56 -4.86 -0.28
C GLU A 581 -9.14 -6.21 -0.89
N ASN A 582 -10.08 -6.86 -1.56
CA ASN A 582 -9.79 -8.04 -2.36
C ASN A 582 -9.00 -7.63 -3.60
N ILE A 583 -7.70 -7.42 -3.44
CA ILE A 583 -6.83 -7.09 -4.57
C ILE A 583 -6.65 -8.36 -5.40
N VAL A 584 -7.14 -8.31 -6.64
CA VAL A 584 -6.84 -9.27 -7.70
C VAL A 584 -5.87 -8.58 -8.63
N ALA A 585 -4.70 -9.19 -8.85
CA ALA A 585 -3.69 -8.60 -9.70
C ALA A 585 -4.20 -8.50 -11.14
N PRO A 586 -3.97 -7.40 -11.87
CA PRO A 586 -4.46 -7.25 -13.24
C PRO A 586 -3.84 -8.29 -14.16
N LYS A 587 -4.60 -8.72 -15.16
CA LYS A 587 -4.11 -9.66 -16.18
C LYS A 587 -2.99 -9.01 -17.01
N PRO A 588 -1.86 -9.70 -17.27
CA PRO A 588 -0.83 -9.19 -18.17
C PRO A 588 -1.36 -9.00 -19.59
N GLU A 589 -0.96 -7.91 -20.26
CA GLU A 589 -1.23 -7.66 -21.68
C GLU A 589 -0.34 -8.53 -22.60
N LYS A 590 -0.46 -9.85 -22.49
CA LYS A 590 0.25 -10.82 -23.31
C LYS A 590 -0.68 -11.95 -23.76
N LYS A 591 -0.48 -12.47 -24.98
CA LYS A 591 -1.18 -13.68 -25.43
C LYS A 591 -0.55 -14.91 -24.78
N PHE A 592 -1.38 -15.80 -24.25
CA PHE A 592 -0.98 -17.05 -23.61
C PHE A 592 -1.66 -18.24 -24.32
N GLU A 593 -0.95 -19.36 -24.40
CA GLU A 593 -1.48 -20.61 -24.98
C GLU A 593 -2.30 -21.40 -23.95
N LYS A 594 -3.33 -22.09 -24.43
CA LYS A 594 -4.15 -23.00 -23.61
C LYS A 594 -3.34 -24.24 -23.25
N GLN A 595 -3.37 -24.63 -21.97
CA GLN A 595 -2.69 -25.80 -21.45
C GLN A 595 -3.61 -26.52 -20.45
N PRO A 596 -3.77 -27.86 -20.55
CA PRO A 596 -4.62 -28.60 -19.64
C PRO A 596 -4.10 -28.52 -18.21
N ARG A 597 -5.00 -28.47 -17.23
CA ARG A 597 -4.66 -28.53 -15.81
C ARG A 597 -4.11 -29.91 -15.47
N VAL A 598 -3.06 -29.98 -14.66
CA VAL A 598 -2.52 -31.24 -14.19
C VAL A 598 -3.52 -31.90 -13.24
N SER A 599 -3.91 -33.14 -13.54
CA SER A 599 -4.82 -33.92 -12.71
C SER A 599 -4.14 -34.34 -11.40
N ILE A 600 -4.82 -34.14 -10.27
CA ILE A 600 -4.33 -34.57 -8.95
C ILE A 600 -4.53 -36.09 -8.87
N PRO A 601 -3.47 -36.89 -8.68
CA PRO A 601 -3.61 -38.34 -8.56
C PRO A 601 -4.45 -38.69 -7.32
N LYS A 602 -5.32 -39.70 -7.43
CA LYS A 602 -6.17 -40.16 -6.32
C LYS A 602 -6.04 -41.68 -6.15
N LEU A 603 -6.27 -42.19 -4.94
CA LEU A 603 -6.43 -43.63 -4.69
C LEU A 603 -7.59 -44.21 -5.50
N ASP A 604 -7.53 -45.49 -5.85
CA ASP A 604 -8.66 -46.19 -6.49
C ASP A 604 -9.85 -46.32 -5.54
N VAL A 605 -11.07 -46.22 -6.08
CA VAL A 605 -12.33 -46.24 -5.30
C VAL A 605 -12.42 -47.44 -4.36
N ASP A 606 -12.04 -48.64 -4.84
CA ASP A 606 -12.07 -49.88 -4.04
C ASP A 606 -11.19 -49.78 -2.78
N LYS A 607 -10.06 -49.08 -2.85
CA LYS A 607 -9.18 -48.84 -1.70
C LYS A 607 -9.68 -47.70 -0.81
N ARG A 608 -10.35 -46.69 -1.39
CA ARG A 608 -10.92 -45.55 -0.64
C ARG A 608 -11.98 -46.01 0.36
N VAL A 609 -12.84 -46.95 -0.03
CA VAL A 609 -13.98 -47.40 0.79
C VAL A 609 -13.59 -48.39 1.89
N GLU A 610 -12.44 -49.03 1.79
CA GLU A 610 -11.94 -50.04 2.74
C GLU A 610 -10.92 -49.48 3.76
N SER A 611 -10.47 -48.24 3.59
CA SER A 611 -9.40 -47.66 4.41
C SER A 611 -9.57 -46.17 4.69
N PHE A 612 -8.79 -45.68 5.65
CA PHE A 612 -8.64 -44.24 5.94
C PHE A 612 -7.34 -43.67 5.34
N GLU A 613 -6.77 -44.32 4.32
CA GLU A 613 -5.61 -43.79 3.60
C GLU A 613 -5.95 -42.48 2.89
N GLU A 614 -4.94 -41.61 2.71
CA GLU A 614 -5.11 -40.29 2.10
C GLU A 614 -5.61 -40.42 0.65
N VAL A 615 -6.79 -39.86 0.34
CA VAL A 615 -7.45 -40.07 -0.95
C VAL A 615 -6.73 -39.36 -2.10
N GLU A 616 -6.41 -38.08 -1.93
CA GLU A 616 -5.61 -37.33 -2.89
C GLU A 616 -4.12 -37.64 -2.62
N LEU A 617 -3.34 -37.89 -3.67
CA LEU A 617 -1.90 -38.15 -3.59
C LEU A 617 -1.10 -36.89 -4.01
N PRO A 618 0.15 -36.74 -3.55
CA PRO A 618 0.97 -35.58 -3.92
C PRO A 618 1.34 -35.60 -5.41
N LEU A 619 1.51 -34.41 -6.00
CA LEU A 619 2.07 -34.27 -7.35
C LEU A 619 3.53 -34.74 -7.37
N THR A 620 3.99 -35.30 -8.48
CA THR A 620 5.43 -35.48 -8.71
C THR A 620 6.10 -34.12 -8.95
N GLU A 621 7.43 -34.07 -8.84
CA GLU A 621 8.19 -32.85 -9.14
C GLU A 621 7.90 -32.31 -10.56
N GLU A 622 7.89 -33.21 -11.54
CA GLU A 622 7.60 -32.87 -12.94
C GLU A 622 6.19 -32.29 -13.10
N GLN A 623 5.20 -32.93 -12.49
CA GLN A 623 3.81 -32.48 -12.49
C GLN A 623 3.64 -31.12 -11.82
N ALA A 624 4.29 -30.90 -10.67
CA ALA A 624 4.23 -29.63 -9.95
C ALA A 624 4.88 -28.49 -10.76
N ARG A 625 6.03 -28.75 -11.40
CA ARG A 625 6.68 -27.76 -12.27
C ARG A 625 5.85 -27.46 -13.50
N GLN A 626 5.26 -28.48 -14.13
CA GLN A 626 4.36 -28.31 -15.28
C GLN A 626 3.14 -27.46 -14.91
N GLU A 627 2.50 -27.75 -13.78
CA GLU A 627 1.34 -26.98 -13.32
C GLU A 627 1.72 -25.55 -12.94
N ALA A 628 2.89 -25.35 -12.32
CA ALA A 628 3.39 -24.02 -11.99
C ALA A 628 3.73 -23.16 -13.23
N GLN A 629 4.15 -23.77 -14.34
CA GLN A 629 4.40 -23.08 -15.61
C GLN A 629 3.13 -22.47 -16.23
N ARG A 630 1.93 -22.96 -15.86
CA ARG A 630 0.65 -22.39 -16.31
C ARG A 630 0.37 -21.01 -15.70
N CYS A 631 1.06 -20.63 -14.63
CA CYS A 631 0.86 -19.34 -13.96
C CYS A 631 1.21 -18.14 -14.86
N LEU A 632 0.29 -17.19 -14.97
CA LEU A 632 0.46 -15.98 -15.80
C LEU A 632 1.45 -14.97 -15.22
N SER A 633 1.89 -15.14 -13.97
CA SER A 633 2.71 -14.17 -13.24
C SER A 633 2.06 -12.77 -13.22
N CYS A 634 0.76 -12.70 -12.93
CA CYS A 634 -0.05 -11.47 -12.99
C CYS A 634 0.26 -10.43 -11.91
N ASN A 635 1.12 -10.74 -10.93
CA ASN A 635 1.58 -9.77 -9.95
C ASN A 635 2.92 -9.16 -10.40
N PHE A 636 3.07 -7.84 -10.29
CA PHE A 636 4.23 -7.08 -10.72
C PHE A 636 5.54 -7.58 -10.09
N CYS A 637 6.67 -7.22 -10.70
CA CYS A 637 8.06 -7.59 -10.40
C CYS A 637 8.46 -7.38 -8.92
N SER A 638 8.06 -8.30 -8.03
CA SER A 638 8.35 -8.26 -6.58
C SER A 638 8.65 -9.63 -5.97
N ILE A 639 8.62 -10.67 -6.80
CA ILE A 639 8.53 -12.08 -6.35
C ILE A 639 9.90 -12.71 -6.12
N CYS A 640 10.83 -12.53 -7.06
CA CYS A 640 12.14 -13.16 -6.97
C CYS A 640 13.09 -12.40 -6.02
N LYS A 641 12.74 -11.17 -5.61
CA LYS A 641 13.58 -10.21 -4.86
C LYS A 641 14.98 -10.00 -5.46
N GLN A 642 15.23 -10.46 -6.69
CA GLN A 642 16.50 -10.25 -7.38
C GLN A 642 16.79 -8.78 -7.61
N CYS A 643 15.75 -7.95 -7.76
CA CYS A 643 15.93 -6.51 -7.78
C CYS A 643 16.45 -5.98 -6.44
N VAL A 644 16.02 -6.52 -5.29
CA VAL A 644 16.58 -6.18 -3.96
C VAL A 644 18.03 -6.64 -3.87
N GLU A 645 18.34 -7.88 -4.24
CA GLU A 645 19.71 -8.41 -4.22
C GLU A 645 20.64 -7.66 -5.21
N ALA A 646 20.12 -7.25 -6.37
CA ALA A 646 20.86 -6.47 -7.36
C ALA A 646 20.93 -4.97 -7.01
N CYS A 647 20.10 -4.49 -6.08
CA CYS A 647 20.10 -3.10 -5.67
C CYS A 647 21.20 -2.89 -4.64
N GLU A 648 22.40 -2.57 -5.10
CA GLU A 648 23.54 -2.23 -4.25
C GLU A 648 23.27 -1.07 -3.28
N ALA A 649 22.27 -0.23 -3.58
CA ALA A 649 21.85 0.89 -2.75
C ALA A 649 20.81 0.52 -1.67
N ASP A 650 20.37 -0.74 -1.59
CA ASP A 650 19.30 -1.23 -0.71
C ASP A 650 18.00 -0.39 -0.80
N ALA A 651 17.75 0.23 -1.96
CA ALA A 651 16.65 1.18 -2.15
C ALA A 651 15.30 0.52 -2.45
N ILE A 652 15.28 -0.79 -2.72
CA ILE A 652 14.06 -1.53 -3.06
C ILE A 652 13.56 -2.25 -1.81
N ASP A 653 12.52 -1.68 -1.19
CA ASP A 653 11.78 -2.34 -0.11
C ASP A 653 10.38 -2.72 -0.62
N HIS A 654 10.16 -4.02 -0.81
CA HIS A 654 8.86 -4.56 -1.22
C HIS A 654 7.82 -4.52 -0.09
N GLU A 655 8.21 -4.24 1.15
CA GLU A 655 7.32 -4.04 2.29
C GLU A 655 6.96 -2.55 2.49
N MET A 656 7.52 -1.64 1.68
CA MET A 656 7.25 -0.21 1.76
C MET A 656 5.79 0.08 1.39
N GLY A 657 4.97 0.28 2.42
CA GLY A 657 3.57 0.66 2.30
C GLY A 657 3.35 2.18 2.29
N GLU A 658 2.11 2.58 2.04
CA GLU A 658 1.67 3.95 2.24
C GLU A 658 1.82 4.33 3.72
N LYS A 659 2.43 5.48 3.98
CA LYS A 659 2.52 6.07 5.32
C LYS A 659 1.84 7.42 5.30
N THR A 660 0.94 7.65 6.23
CA THR A 660 0.37 8.97 6.46
C THR A 660 1.26 9.71 7.44
N LEU A 661 1.78 10.87 7.03
CA LEU A 661 2.56 11.76 7.88
C LEU A 661 1.76 13.04 8.12
N GLU A 662 1.53 13.38 9.38
CA GLU A 662 0.93 14.65 9.75
C GLU A 662 2.06 15.66 10.05
N LEU A 663 2.16 16.70 9.22
CA LEU A 663 3.19 17.73 9.32
C LEU A 663 2.55 19.09 9.55
N THR A 664 2.91 19.77 10.65
CA THR A 664 2.55 21.17 10.86
C THR A 664 3.50 22.06 10.07
N VAL A 665 3.00 22.72 9.02
CA VAL A 665 3.81 23.56 8.12
C VAL A 665 3.20 24.96 7.94
N GLY A 666 4.06 25.98 7.93
CA GLY A 666 3.62 27.38 7.72
C GLY A 666 3.56 27.82 6.25
N ALA A 667 4.24 27.12 5.36
CA ALA A 667 4.21 27.33 3.91
C ALA A 667 4.49 26.01 3.17
N VAL A 668 3.99 25.89 1.94
CA VAL A 668 4.19 24.72 1.08
C VAL A 668 4.78 25.17 -0.26
N ILE A 669 5.84 24.50 -0.72
CA ILE A 669 6.42 24.71 -2.04
C ILE A 669 6.15 23.48 -2.91
N PHE A 670 5.46 23.68 -4.03
CA PHE A 670 5.13 22.64 -4.99
C PHE A 670 6.19 22.52 -6.09
N ALA A 671 6.87 21.37 -6.13
CA ALA A 671 7.87 21.04 -7.14
C ALA A 671 7.77 19.57 -7.64
N PRO A 672 6.59 19.08 -8.08
CA PRO A 672 6.40 17.67 -8.47
C PRO A 672 7.10 17.25 -9.77
N GLY A 673 7.73 18.18 -10.49
CA GLY A 673 8.44 17.90 -11.75
C GLY A 673 7.51 17.85 -12.97
N TYR A 674 7.87 17.00 -13.95
CA TYR A 674 7.19 16.84 -15.24
C TYR A 674 7.22 15.37 -15.68
N GLU A 675 6.44 15.04 -16.71
CA GLU A 675 6.52 13.78 -17.45
C GLU A 675 6.99 14.01 -18.89
N LEU A 676 7.51 12.97 -19.53
CA LEU A 676 7.81 13.01 -20.96
C LEU A 676 6.54 12.75 -21.77
N PHE A 677 6.43 13.40 -22.92
CA PHE A 677 5.43 13.07 -23.92
C PHE A 677 5.59 11.61 -24.36
N ASP A 678 4.48 10.89 -24.45
CA ASP A 678 4.47 9.52 -24.98
C ASP A 678 4.71 9.52 -26.49
N ALA A 679 5.94 9.21 -26.87
CA ALA A 679 6.35 9.16 -28.26
C ALA A 679 5.68 8.03 -29.07
N THR A 680 5.01 7.05 -28.46
CA THR A 680 4.28 6.00 -29.19
C THR A 680 3.09 6.57 -29.98
N VAL A 681 2.55 7.72 -29.54
CA VAL A 681 1.52 8.48 -30.25
C VAL A 681 2.01 8.96 -31.62
N LYS A 682 3.33 9.11 -31.78
CA LYS A 682 4.00 9.50 -33.03
C LYS A 682 4.54 8.27 -33.76
N SER A 683 3.61 7.39 -34.15
CA SER A 683 3.91 6.11 -34.81
C SER A 683 4.77 6.24 -36.08
N GLU A 684 4.71 7.41 -36.75
CA GLU A 684 5.53 7.74 -37.91
C GLU A 684 7.04 7.70 -37.63
N TYR A 685 7.46 7.94 -36.37
CA TYR A 685 8.87 7.88 -35.97
C TYR A 685 9.32 6.49 -35.49
N GLY A 686 8.38 5.54 -35.35
CA GLY A 686 8.72 4.13 -35.06
C GLY A 686 9.15 3.84 -33.63
N TYR A 687 8.96 4.75 -32.68
CA TYR A 687 9.21 4.50 -31.25
C TYR A 687 8.31 3.38 -30.72
N GLY A 688 8.89 2.46 -29.92
CA GLY A 688 8.24 1.22 -29.47
C GLY A 688 8.11 0.13 -30.55
N ARG A 689 8.16 0.49 -31.85
CA ARG A 689 8.13 -0.45 -32.98
C ARG A 689 9.54 -0.92 -33.38
N TYR A 690 10.51 -0.01 -33.41
CA TYR A 690 11.90 -0.30 -33.80
C TYR A 690 12.81 -0.17 -32.59
N LYS A 691 13.63 -1.20 -32.34
CA LYS A 691 14.54 -1.23 -31.17
C LYS A 691 15.60 -0.12 -31.19
N ASN A 692 15.94 0.37 -32.38
CA ASN A 692 16.97 1.39 -32.56
C ASN A 692 16.41 2.82 -32.57
N VAL A 693 15.12 2.99 -32.28
CA VAL A 693 14.50 4.30 -32.04
C VAL A 693 14.34 4.47 -30.53
N LEU A 694 15.07 5.43 -29.97
CA LEU A 694 15.10 5.74 -28.55
C LEU A 694 14.50 7.12 -28.32
N ASN A 695 14.01 7.39 -27.11
CA ASN A 695 13.83 8.76 -26.67
C ASN A 695 15.14 9.31 -26.05
N SER A 696 15.23 10.63 -25.90
CA SER A 696 16.43 11.28 -25.36
C SER A 696 16.81 10.85 -23.94
N LEU A 697 15.85 10.55 -23.06
CA LEU A 697 16.16 10.10 -21.69
C LEU A 697 16.74 8.67 -21.68
N GLU A 698 16.27 7.79 -22.56
CA GLU A 698 16.86 6.46 -22.77
C GLU A 698 18.29 6.59 -23.29
N PHE A 699 18.52 7.48 -24.25
CA PHE A 699 19.87 7.73 -24.76
C PHE A 699 20.81 8.32 -23.70
N GLU A 700 20.32 9.23 -22.84
CA GLU A 700 21.06 9.71 -21.67
C GLU A 700 21.45 8.59 -20.71
N ARG A 701 20.56 7.60 -20.49
CA ARG A 701 20.89 6.42 -19.69
C ARG A 701 22.01 5.60 -20.35
N ILE A 702 22.06 5.50 -21.68
CA ILE A 702 23.18 4.85 -22.39
C ILE A 702 24.49 5.60 -22.17
N LEU A 703 24.47 6.94 -22.26
CA LEU A 703 25.65 7.79 -22.05
C LEU A 703 26.16 7.79 -20.59
N SER A 704 25.30 7.49 -19.62
CA SER A 704 25.66 7.51 -18.21
C SER A 704 26.64 6.39 -17.83
N ALA A 705 27.67 6.72 -17.07
CA ALA A 705 28.60 5.74 -16.48
C ALA A 705 27.90 4.77 -15.50
N SER A 706 26.83 5.22 -14.84
CA SER A 706 25.93 4.38 -14.01
C SER A 706 24.76 3.78 -14.81
N GLY A 707 24.83 3.91 -16.13
CA GLY A 707 23.85 3.40 -17.09
C GLY A 707 24.03 1.91 -17.39
N PRO A 708 23.06 1.29 -18.09
CA PRO A 708 23.10 -0.14 -18.42
C PRO A 708 24.31 -0.58 -19.24
N TYR A 709 24.99 0.37 -19.91
CA TYR A 709 26.16 0.10 -20.75
C TYR A 709 27.42 0.83 -20.25
N ALA A 710 27.45 1.28 -18.99
CA ALA A 710 28.58 1.96 -18.38
C ALA A 710 29.14 3.17 -19.19
N GLY A 711 28.27 3.84 -19.96
CA GLY A 711 28.63 4.95 -20.83
C GLY A 711 29.05 4.55 -22.24
N HIS A 712 29.09 3.26 -22.59
CA HIS A 712 29.37 2.84 -23.97
C HIS A 712 28.15 3.06 -24.86
N VAL A 713 28.32 3.85 -25.93
CA VAL A 713 27.26 4.14 -26.89
C VAL A 713 27.01 2.91 -27.74
N VAL A 714 25.89 2.24 -27.52
CA VAL A 714 25.55 0.99 -28.23
C VAL A 714 24.16 1.03 -28.83
N ARG A 715 23.98 0.26 -29.90
CA ARG A 715 22.71 0.05 -30.58
C ARG A 715 21.90 -1.02 -29.84
N PRO A 716 20.66 -0.74 -29.40
CA PRO A 716 19.89 -1.71 -28.59
C PRO A 716 19.56 -3.04 -29.30
N SER A 717 19.48 -3.05 -30.63
CA SER A 717 19.15 -4.27 -31.38
C SER A 717 20.26 -5.34 -31.39
N ASP A 718 21.52 -4.94 -31.39
CA ASP A 718 22.67 -5.86 -31.55
C ASP A 718 23.92 -5.47 -30.74
N GLN A 719 23.82 -4.46 -29.88
CA GLN A 719 24.87 -3.93 -29.00
C GLN A 719 26.13 -3.44 -29.71
N LYS A 720 26.07 -3.20 -31.02
CA LYS A 720 27.20 -2.62 -31.76
C LYS A 720 27.26 -1.12 -31.55
N GLU A 721 28.48 -0.58 -31.60
CA GLU A 721 28.72 0.86 -31.58
C GLU A 721 28.15 1.49 -32.86
N PRO A 722 27.24 2.49 -32.77
CA PRO A 722 26.65 3.13 -33.94
C PRO A 722 27.65 4.09 -34.59
N ARG A 723 27.60 4.23 -35.92
CA ARG A 723 28.40 5.20 -36.66
C ARG A 723 27.60 6.45 -36.99
N LYS A 724 26.34 6.33 -37.36
CA LYS A 724 25.44 7.45 -37.67
C LYS A 724 24.27 7.49 -36.71
N ILE A 725 24.08 8.61 -36.03
CA ILE A 725 22.97 8.82 -35.09
C ILE A 725 22.19 10.06 -35.53
N ALA A 726 20.86 9.92 -35.61
CA ALA A 726 19.96 11.02 -35.92
C ALA A 726 19.17 11.46 -34.67
N TRP A 727 19.09 12.75 -34.39
CA TRP A 727 18.16 13.32 -33.42
C TRP A 727 17.01 14.00 -34.15
N ILE A 728 15.77 13.69 -33.76
CA ILE A 728 14.56 14.34 -34.29
C ILE A 728 14.00 15.27 -33.22
N GLN A 729 13.99 16.57 -33.53
CA GLN A 729 13.53 17.60 -32.61
C GLN A 729 12.01 17.75 -32.55
N CYS A 730 11.56 18.33 -31.44
CA CYS A 730 10.17 18.74 -31.22
C CYS A 730 9.14 17.60 -31.25
N VAL A 731 9.50 16.39 -30.82
CA VAL A 731 8.55 15.27 -30.78
C VAL A 731 7.55 15.48 -29.63
N GLY A 732 6.29 15.79 -29.96
CA GLY A 732 5.25 16.07 -28.96
C GLY A 732 5.33 17.45 -28.30
N SER A 733 6.10 18.38 -28.88
CA SER A 733 6.14 19.79 -28.48
C SER A 733 6.03 20.68 -29.72
N ARG A 734 5.45 21.87 -29.61
CA ARG A 734 5.13 22.74 -30.76
C ARG A 734 4.30 22.00 -31.83
N ASP A 735 3.39 21.13 -31.39
CA ASP A 735 2.54 20.33 -32.26
C ASP A 735 1.06 20.46 -31.87
N ASN A 736 0.32 21.19 -32.70
CA ASN A 736 -1.11 21.41 -32.52
C ASN A 736 -1.91 20.12 -32.68
N ALA A 737 -1.43 19.15 -33.47
CA ALA A 737 -2.18 17.92 -33.75
C ALA A 737 -2.36 17.05 -32.50
N CYS A 738 -1.48 17.16 -31.52
CA CYS A 738 -1.60 16.48 -30.22
C CYS A 738 -1.96 17.45 -29.07
N GLY A 739 -2.41 18.67 -29.37
CA GLY A 739 -2.81 19.66 -28.37
C GLY A 739 -1.65 20.21 -27.53
N LYS A 740 -0.40 20.12 -28.01
CA LYS A 740 0.81 20.57 -27.30
C LYS A 740 1.54 21.64 -28.13
N ASN A 741 0.93 22.82 -28.21
CA ASN A 741 1.40 23.95 -29.01
C ASN A 741 2.55 24.76 -28.35
N TYR A 742 2.99 24.38 -27.14
CA TYR A 742 4.09 25.03 -26.43
C TYR A 742 5.46 24.38 -26.71
N CYS A 743 6.53 25.14 -26.47
CA CYS A 743 7.91 24.64 -26.54
C CYS A 743 8.35 24.11 -25.16
N SER A 744 9.09 23.00 -25.14
CA SER A 744 9.64 22.47 -23.89
C SER A 744 10.93 23.18 -23.41
N SER A 745 11.41 24.18 -24.15
CA SER A 745 12.57 25.03 -23.84
C SER A 745 13.94 24.35 -23.74
N VAL A 746 14.00 23.02 -23.63
CA VAL A 746 15.26 22.29 -23.38
C VAL A 746 15.66 21.30 -24.48
N CYS A 747 14.74 20.92 -25.38
CA CYS A 747 15.00 19.88 -26.39
C CYS A 747 16.16 20.18 -27.33
N CYS A 748 16.29 21.45 -27.72
CA CYS A 748 17.40 21.91 -28.56
C CYS A 748 18.75 21.72 -27.86
N THR A 749 18.85 22.11 -26.58
CA THR A 749 20.13 22.13 -25.86
C THR A 749 20.55 20.75 -25.36
N TYR A 750 19.62 19.91 -24.90
CA TYR A 750 20.00 18.54 -24.51
C TYR A 750 20.39 17.68 -25.71
N ALA A 751 19.78 17.86 -26.89
CA ALA A 751 20.16 17.06 -28.06
C ALA A 751 21.56 17.45 -28.58
N ILE A 752 21.89 18.75 -28.55
CA ILE A 752 23.27 19.20 -28.83
C ILE A 752 24.22 18.55 -27.83
N LYS A 753 23.86 18.54 -26.54
CA LYS A 753 24.67 17.91 -25.50
C LYS A 753 24.87 16.41 -25.75
N GLU A 754 23.80 15.67 -25.98
CA GLU A 754 23.83 14.23 -26.29
C GLU A 754 24.70 13.95 -27.52
N ALA A 755 24.57 14.75 -28.58
CA ALA A 755 25.35 14.60 -29.80
C ALA A 755 26.86 14.83 -29.58
N VAL A 756 27.22 15.86 -28.80
CA VAL A 756 28.61 16.16 -28.45
C VAL A 756 29.19 15.07 -27.55
N ILE A 757 28.48 14.68 -26.49
CA ILE A 757 28.94 13.65 -25.54
C ILE A 757 29.07 12.30 -26.24
N ALA A 758 28.11 11.91 -27.09
CA ALA A 758 28.22 10.68 -27.86
C ALA A 758 29.51 10.63 -28.69
N LYS A 759 29.88 11.77 -29.31
CA LYS A 759 31.12 11.87 -30.09
C LYS A 759 32.38 11.90 -29.23
N GLU A 760 32.33 12.46 -28.03
CA GLU A 760 33.44 12.38 -27.07
C GLU A 760 33.67 10.94 -26.61
N HIS A 761 32.60 10.16 -26.42
CA HIS A 761 32.67 8.74 -26.08
C HIS A 761 33.18 7.90 -27.26
N ALA A 762 32.74 8.19 -28.49
CA ALA A 762 33.15 7.49 -29.69
C ALA A 762 33.43 8.47 -30.86
N PRO A 763 34.71 8.83 -31.11
CA PRO A 763 35.08 9.90 -32.05
C PRO A 763 34.64 9.73 -33.50
N HIS A 764 34.31 8.50 -33.92
CA HIS A 764 33.87 8.19 -35.29
C HIS A 764 32.36 8.36 -35.51
N ILE A 765 31.59 8.65 -34.44
CA ILE A 765 30.16 8.95 -34.54
C ILE A 765 29.94 10.20 -35.39
N GLN A 766 28.95 10.12 -36.27
CA GLN A 766 28.47 11.18 -37.15
C GLN A 766 27.07 11.60 -36.70
N PRO A 767 26.98 12.57 -35.76
CA PRO A 767 25.70 13.01 -35.23
C PRO A 767 25.00 13.97 -36.20
N THR A 768 23.70 13.78 -36.40
CA THR A 768 22.85 14.65 -37.23
C THR A 768 21.59 15.04 -36.46
N ILE A 769 21.31 16.34 -36.33
CA ILE A 769 20.13 16.88 -35.65
C ILE A 769 19.18 17.45 -36.70
N PHE A 770 17.98 16.88 -36.80
CA PHE A 770 16.88 17.35 -37.63
C PHE A 770 15.97 18.27 -36.82
N TYR A 771 15.77 19.50 -37.30
CA TYR A 771 15.06 20.53 -36.55
C TYR A 771 14.22 21.45 -37.43
N MET A 772 13.17 22.05 -36.86
CA MET A 772 12.40 23.11 -37.55
C MET A 772 13.02 24.48 -37.27
N ASP A 773 13.23 24.80 -35.98
CA ASP A 773 13.96 25.98 -35.52
C ASP A 773 14.78 25.61 -34.27
N MET A 774 15.94 26.25 -34.10
CA MET A 774 16.78 26.08 -32.91
C MET A 774 16.54 27.19 -31.89
N ARG A 775 16.23 26.82 -30.65
CA ARG A 775 16.04 27.74 -29.52
C ARG A 775 17.17 27.64 -28.51
N THR A 776 18.28 28.30 -28.85
CA THR A 776 19.52 28.41 -28.05
C THR A 776 19.63 29.79 -27.39
N TYR A 777 18.56 30.23 -26.71
CA TYR A 777 18.50 31.57 -26.12
C TYR A 777 19.24 31.64 -24.78
N GLY A 778 19.72 32.84 -24.40
CA GLY A 778 20.51 33.03 -23.17
C GLY A 778 22.02 33.06 -23.42
N LYS A 779 22.79 33.21 -22.33
CA LYS A 779 24.26 33.30 -22.39
C LYS A 779 24.88 31.91 -22.52
N GLY A 780 25.74 31.71 -23.52
CA GLY A 780 26.54 30.50 -23.70
C GLY A 780 25.90 29.37 -24.51
N PHE A 781 24.57 29.32 -24.64
CA PHE A 781 23.90 28.28 -25.43
C PHE A 781 24.14 28.40 -26.93
N GLU A 782 24.16 29.62 -27.47
CA GLU A 782 24.52 29.84 -28.88
C GLU A 782 25.98 29.50 -29.16
N ALA A 783 26.88 29.94 -28.28
CA ALA A 783 28.29 29.54 -28.36
C ALA A 783 28.44 28.01 -28.32
N TYR A 784 27.64 27.32 -27.50
CA TYR A 784 27.67 25.85 -27.43
C TYR A 784 27.19 25.19 -28.73
N TYR A 785 26.10 25.69 -29.32
CA TYR A 785 25.65 25.28 -30.65
C TYR A 785 26.74 25.47 -31.71
N ASN A 786 27.37 26.65 -31.75
CA ASN A 786 28.46 26.96 -32.69
C ASN A 786 29.66 26.04 -32.51
N ARG A 787 30.04 25.69 -31.27
CA ARG A 787 31.11 24.72 -31.00
C ARG A 787 30.73 23.31 -31.44
N ALA A 788 29.50 22.88 -31.17
CA ALA A 788 29.03 21.57 -31.59
C ALA A 788 29.13 21.38 -33.10
N GLU A 789 28.79 22.41 -33.88
CA GLU A 789 28.95 22.42 -35.33
C GLU A 789 30.43 22.46 -35.75
N LYS A 790 31.18 23.47 -35.31
CA LYS A 790 32.53 23.76 -35.84
C LYS A 790 33.62 22.83 -35.31
N GLU A 791 33.57 22.48 -34.02
CA GLU A 791 34.62 21.71 -33.33
C GLU A 791 34.28 20.22 -33.27
N HIS A 792 32.99 19.89 -33.09
CA HIS A 792 32.53 18.51 -32.97
C HIS A 792 31.83 18.00 -34.24
N GLY A 793 31.69 18.79 -35.31
CA GLY A 793 31.16 18.33 -36.59
C GLY A 793 29.74 17.75 -36.50
N VAL A 794 28.90 18.29 -35.60
CA VAL A 794 27.47 17.95 -35.53
C VAL A 794 26.76 18.57 -36.73
N ARG A 795 26.05 17.74 -37.50
CA ARG A 795 25.29 18.21 -38.67
C ARG A 795 23.92 18.70 -38.22
N PHE A 796 23.55 19.92 -38.60
CA PHE A 796 22.23 20.49 -38.36
C PHE A 796 21.46 20.54 -39.68
N ILE A 797 20.28 19.92 -39.73
CA ILE A 797 19.44 19.88 -40.94
C ILE A 797 18.07 20.45 -40.62
N ARG A 798 17.78 21.62 -41.21
CA ARG A 798 16.50 22.29 -41.04
C ARG A 798 15.43 21.62 -41.90
N CYS A 799 14.57 20.82 -41.29
CA CYS A 799 13.44 20.17 -41.95
C CYS A 799 12.44 19.60 -40.94
N ARG A 800 11.28 19.15 -41.43
CA ARG A 800 10.33 18.33 -40.65
C ARG A 800 10.32 16.92 -41.23
N ILE A 801 10.73 15.96 -40.41
CA ILE A 801 10.73 14.54 -40.80
C ILE A 801 9.31 14.01 -40.88
N SER A 802 8.99 13.35 -41.99
CA SER A 802 7.67 12.75 -42.23
C SER A 802 7.53 11.36 -41.62
N SER A 803 8.57 10.52 -41.70
CA SER A 803 8.56 9.16 -41.17
C SER A 803 9.96 8.56 -41.06
N VAL A 804 10.07 7.49 -40.27
CA VAL A 804 11.26 6.63 -40.13
C VAL A 804 10.88 5.19 -40.55
N GLU A 805 11.72 4.57 -41.39
CA GLU A 805 11.53 3.20 -41.88
C GLU A 805 12.72 2.31 -41.47
N GLU A 806 12.50 1.08 -41.01
CA GLU A 806 13.57 0.14 -40.65
C GLU A 806 13.87 -0.83 -41.81
N ASP A 807 15.15 -0.98 -42.18
CA ASP A 807 15.59 -2.09 -43.02
C ASP A 807 15.56 -3.42 -42.24
N LYS A 808 14.79 -4.39 -42.75
CA LYS A 808 14.56 -5.65 -42.06
C LYS A 808 15.82 -6.50 -41.84
N LYS A 809 16.85 -6.35 -42.68
CA LYS A 809 18.10 -7.14 -42.63
C LYS A 809 19.16 -6.46 -41.76
N THR A 810 19.42 -5.17 -42.00
CA THR A 810 20.51 -4.44 -41.32
C THR A 810 20.08 -3.85 -39.98
N LYS A 811 18.77 -3.67 -39.79
CA LYS A 811 18.16 -2.93 -38.68
C LYS A 811 18.51 -1.44 -38.65
N ASN A 812 19.01 -0.90 -39.75
CA ASN A 812 19.25 0.53 -39.90
C ASN A 812 17.93 1.27 -40.18
N LEU A 813 17.92 2.55 -39.83
CA LEU A 813 16.75 3.42 -39.88
C LEU A 813 16.93 4.45 -41.00
N SER A 814 16.06 4.38 -41.99
CA SER A 814 16.07 5.29 -43.14
C SER A 814 15.18 6.49 -42.88
N ILE A 815 15.72 7.70 -43.11
CA ILE A 815 15.01 8.96 -42.96
C ILE A 815 14.99 9.68 -44.30
N LYS A 816 13.78 10.05 -44.77
CA LYS A 816 13.56 10.89 -45.94
C LYS A 816 13.25 12.31 -45.49
N TYR A 817 13.99 13.29 -46.02
CA TYR A 817 13.83 14.70 -45.66
C TYR A 817 14.13 15.63 -46.83
N GLU A 818 13.57 16.83 -46.78
CA GLU A 818 13.82 17.91 -47.73
C GLU A 818 14.93 18.81 -47.19
N THR A 819 15.88 19.20 -48.04
CA THR A 819 16.92 20.18 -47.69
C THR A 819 16.40 21.62 -47.86
N GLU A 820 17.15 22.62 -47.36
CA GLU A 820 16.76 24.03 -47.54
C GLU A 820 16.67 24.46 -49.00
N GLU A 821 17.38 23.78 -49.91
CA GLU A 821 17.29 23.99 -51.36
C GLU A 821 16.09 23.29 -52.02
N GLY A 822 15.20 22.66 -51.25
CA GLY A 822 14.01 21.95 -51.76
C GLY A 822 14.32 20.59 -52.39
N THR A 823 15.48 20.00 -52.08
CA THR A 823 15.87 18.68 -52.62
C THR A 823 15.52 17.57 -51.65
N LEU A 824 14.82 16.53 -52.11
CA LEU A 824 14.55 15.34 -51.30
C LEU A 824 15.80 14.46 -51.19
N LYS A 825 16.21 14.16 -49.95
CA LYS A 825 17.30 13.24 -49.62
C LYS A 825 16.78 12.09 -48.77
N GLN A 826 17.45 10.95 -48.91
CA GLN A 826 17.26 9.77 -48.06
C GLN A 826 18.62 9.37 -47.48
N GLU A 827 18.69 9.22 -46.16
CA GLU A 827 19.91 8.81 -45.46
C GLU A 827 19.59 7.74 -44.41
N ASP A 828 20.47 6.74 -44.31
CA ASP A 828 20.35 5.65 -43.33
C ASP A 828 21.20 5.95 -42.09
N PHE A 829 20.61 5.66 -40.93
CA PHE A 829 21.18 5.85 -39.60
C PHE A 829 21.19 4.54 -38.82
N ASP A 830 22.16 4.36 -37.94
CA ASP A 830 22.24 3.18 -37.09
C ASP A 830 21.31 3.30 -35.87
N LEU A 831 21.07 4.54 -35.44
CA LEU A 831 20.24 4.87 -34.28
C LEU A 831 19.48 6.19 -34.52
N VAL A 832 18.24 6.27 -34.04
CA VAL A 832 17.43 7.50 -34.02
C VAL A 832 17.04 7.82 -32.58
N VAL A 833 17.25 9.06 -32.17
CA VAL A 833 16.93 9.60 -30.84
C VAL A 833 15.84 10.65 -30.99
N LEU A 834 14.72 10.47 -30.30
CA LEU A 834 13.60 11.37 -30.32
C LEU A 834 13.72 12.37 -29.17
N SER A 835 13.88 13.65 -29.51
CA SER A 835 13.87 14.73 -28.54
C SER A 835 12.42 15.05 -28.15
N VAL A 836 11.93 14.28 -27.19
CA VAL A 836 10.55 14.32 -26.68
C VAL A 836 10.29 15.56 -25.81
N GLY A 837 9.09 16.11 -25.95
CA GLY A 837 8.61 17.25 -25.18
C GLY A 837 8.21 16.90 -23.74
N PHE A 838 8.17 17.92 -22.88
CA PHE A 838 7.70 17.81 -21.50
C PHE A 838 6.19 18.00 -21.42
N THR A 839 5.53 17.26 -20.55
CA THR A 839 4.10 17.34 -20.28
C THR A 839 3.79 17.25 -18.79
N SER A 840 2.56 17.60 -18.43
CA SER A 840 2.10 17.48 -17.05
C SER A 840 1.65 16.06 -16.74
N LYS A 841 1.96 15.60 -15.53
CA LYS A 841 1.66 14.26 -15.05
C LYS A 841 0.18 14.05 -14.82
N GLY A 842 -0.34 12.88 -15.20
CA GLY A 842 -1.76 12.54 -15.01
C GLY A 842 -2.22 12.69 -13.55
N THR A 843 -1.40 12.23 -12.60
CA THR A 843 -1.69 12.28 -11.16
C THR A 843 -1.56 13.68 -10.55
N ILE A 844 -0.95 14.65 -11.25
CA ILE A 844 -0.83 16.03 -10.77
C ILE A 844 -2.19 16.72 -10.68
N LYS A 845 -3.15 16.34 -11.54
CA LYS A 845 -4.51 16.91 -11.50
C LYS A 845 -5.21 16.62 -10.17
N ASP A 846 -5.10 15.40 -9.67
CA ASP A 846 -5.68 15.01 -8.39
C ASP A 846 -4.99 15.70 -7.22
N LEU A 847 -3.66 15.80 -7.28
CA LEU A 847 -2.87 16.50 -6.27
C LEU A 847 -3.20 18.01 -6.24
N ALA A 848 -3.29 18.65 -7.40
CA ALA A 848 -3.69 20.05 -7.53
C ALA A 848 -5.09 20.31 -6.94
N LYS A 849 -6.04 19.40 -7.21
CA LYS A 849 -7.39 19.45 -6.63
C LYS A 849 -7.39 19.30 -5.12
N LYS A 850 -6.60 18.37 -4.55
CA LYS A 850 -6.47 18.18 -3.10
C LYS A 850 -5.90 19.41 -2.39
N VAL A 851 -4.93 20.09 -3.01
CA VAL A 851 -4.30 21.30 -2.44
C VAL A 851 -5.10 22.57 -2.74
N GLY A 852 -5.97 22.56 -3.74
CA GLY A 852 -6.79 23.69 -4.15
C GLY A 852 -6.04 24.71 -5.00
N ILE A 853 -5.18 24.24 -5.92
CA ILE A 853 -4.46 25.09 -6.88
C ILE A 853 -4.99 24.88 -8.30
N ALA A 854 -5.00 25.95 -9.10
CA ALA A 854 -5.48 25.92 -10.48
C ALA A 854 -4.38 25.45 -11.45
N LEU A 855 -4.80 24.76 -12.51
CA LEU A 855 -3.93 24.34 -13.61
C LEU A 855 -4.32 25.08 -14.89
N ASN A 856 -3.34 25.37 -15.74
CA ASN A 856 -3.59 25.91 -17.08
C ASN A 856 -4.08 24.82 -18.05
N GLU A 857 -4.40 25.20 -19.29
CA GLU A 857 -4.92 24.30 -20.32
C GLU A 857 -3.98 23.12 -20.66
N PHE A 858 -2.69 23.24 -20.36
CA PHE A 858 -1.69 22.20 -20.59
C PHE A 858 -1.46 21.28 -19.38
N GLY A 859 -2.08 21.60 -18.24
CA GLY A 859 -1.96 20.86 -16.98
C GLY A 859 -0.83 21.32 -16.06
N PHE A 860 -0.13 22.42 -16.37
CA PHE A 860 0.87 23.03 -15.48
C PHE A 860 0.19 23.95 -14.47
N CYS A 861 0.87 24.30 -13.37
CA CYS A 861 0.35 25.24 -12.39
C CYS A 861 0.03 26.59 -13.05
N GLN A 862 -1.18 27.09 -12.83
CA GLN A 862 -1.55 28.44 -13.25
C GLN A 862 -1.06 29.45 -12.21
N THR A 863 -0.25 30.42 -12.65
CA THR A 863 0.31 31.47 -11.81
C THR A 863 -0.09 32.85 -12.32
N PRO A 864 -0.18 33.87 -11.46
CA PRO A 864 -0.31 35.25 -11.91
C PRO A 864 0.96 35.68 -12.68
N GLU A 865 0.80 36.46 -13.75
CA GLU A 865 1.90 36.81 -14.66
C GLU A 865 3.05 37.56 -13.95
N PHE A 866 2.73 38.55 -13.10
CA PHE A 866 3.74 39.32 -12.36
C PHE A 866 4.22 38.64 -11.07
N GLU A 867 3.63 37.51 -10.70
CA GLU A 867 3.97 36.74 -9.50
C GLU A 867 4.11 35.25 -9.85
N PRO A 868 5.09 34.86 -10.70
CA PRO A 868 5.17 33.53 -11.32
C PRO A 868 5.48 32.38 -10.34
N LEU A 869 5.72 32.70 -9.07
CA LEU A 869 5.99 31.73 -8.00
C LEU A 869 4.79 31.54 -7.07
N ASP A 870 3.78 32.40 -7.18
CA ASP A 870 2.59 32.34 -6.33
C ASP A 870 1.51 31.49 -7.00
N THR A 871 0.77 30.75 -6.19
CA THR A 871 -0.46 30.08 -6.61
C THR A 871 -1.67 30.93 -6.22
N ALA A 872 -2.87 30.50 -6.63
CA ALA A 872 -4.12 31.12 -6.18
C ALA A 872 -4.32 31.04 -4.65
N ARG A 873 -3.59 30.17 -3.94
CA ARG A 873 -3.69 29.95 -2.51
C ARG A 873 -2.50 30.58 -1.77
N ARG A 874 -2.78 31.52 -0.86
CA ARG A 874 -1.76 32.15 -0.01
C ARG A 874 -1.02 31.09 0.83
N GLY A 875 0.30 31.23 0.91
CA GLY A 875 1.18 30.29 1.63
C GLY A 875 1.54 29.04 0.83
N VAL A 876 1.02 28.90 -0.40
CA VAL A 876 1.38 27.83 -1.34
C VAL A 876 2.07 28.44 -2.55
N PHE A 877 3.32 28.03 -2.76
CA PHE A 877 4.20 28.50 -3.83
C PHE A 877 4.50 27.38 -4.81
N VAL A 878 4.96 27.73 -6.01
CA VAL A 878 5.34 26.78 -7.05
C VAL A 878 6.71 27.13 -7.63
N CYS A 879 7.47 26.11 -8.03
CA CYS A 879 8.72 26.28 -8.77
C CYS A 879 9.02 25.11 -9.70
N GLY A 880 9.97 25.33 -10.61
CA GLY A 880 10.49 24.29 -11.48
C GLY A 880 9.51 23.90 -12.58
N ALA A 881 9.71 22.74 -13.18
CA ALA A 881 8.97 22.35 -14.38
C ALA A 881 7.43 22.27 -14.23
N PHE A 882 6.92 22.28 -13.00
CA PHE A 882 5.49 22.29 -12.75
C PHE A 882 4.81 23.64 -13.07
N SER A 883 5.52 24.77 -12.99
CA SER A 883 5.00 26.06 -13.53
C SER A 883 5.19 26.18 -15.06
N GLY A 884 5.84 25.19 -15.69
CA GLY A 884 6.03 25.11 -17.13
C GLY A 884 7.43 24.61 -17.52
N PRO A 885 7.64 24.14 -18.76
CA PRO A 885 8.92 23.59 -19.20
C PRO A 885 10.06 24.62 -19.17
N LYS A 886 11.18 24.25 -18.54
CA LYS A 886 12.34 25.13 -18.35
C LYS A 886 13.61 24.34 -18.08
N ASP A 887 14.75 25.04 -18.16
CA ASP A 887 16.06 24.46 -17.90
C ASP A 887 16.42 24.42 -16.41
N ILE A 888 17.60 23.87 -16.10
CA ILE A 888 18.12 23.75 -14.74
C ILE A 888 18.36 25.14 -14.11
N PRO A 889 19.08 26.09 -14.75
CA PRO A 889 19.27 27.43 -14.20
C PRO A 889 17.97 28.15 -13.82
N GLU A 890 16.95 28.12 -14.69
CA GLU A 890 15.66 28.75 -14.40
C GLU A 890 14.95 28.04 -13.25
N THR A 891 15.00 26.72 -13.20
CA THR A 891 14.44 25.94 -12.08
C THR A 891 15.09 26.29 -10.74
N VAL A 892 16.42 26.41 -10.71
CA VAL A 892 17.17 26.79 -9.49
C VAL A 892 16.82 28.21 -9.06
N MET A 893 16.68 29.13 -10.01
CA MET A 893 16.27 30.51 -9.75
C MET A 893 14.85 30.55 -9.15
N GLU A 894 13.88 29.85 -9.73
CA GLU A 894 12.52 29.79 -9.19
C GLU A 894 12.46 29.13 -7.82
N ALA A 895 13.20 28.04 -7.60
CA ALA A 895 13.25 27.37 -6.30
C ALA A 895 13.82 28.30 -5.21
N SER A 896 14.88 29.04 -5.53
CA SER A 896 15.46 30.04 -4.62
C SER A 896 14.46 31.16 -4.31
N GLY A 897 13.72 31.63 -5.33
CA GLY A 897 12.67 32.63 -5.15
C GLY A 897 11.49 32.12 -4.31
N ALA A 898 11.02 30.90 -4.56
CA ALA A 898 9.92 30.28 -3.81
C ALA A 898 10.31 30.04 -2.35
N ALA A 899 11.55 29.60 -2.10
CA ALA A 899 12.10 29.48 -0.75
C ALA A 899 12.18 30.83 -0.03
N ALA A 900 12.59 31.88 -0.73
CA ALA A 900 12.63 33.24 -0.17
C ALA A 900 11.22 33.74 0.18
N LYS A 901 10.23 33.56 -0.72
CA LYS A 901 8.83 33.92 -0.46
C LYS A 901 8.23 33.13 0.71
N ALA A 902 8.45 31.81 0.75
CA ALA A 902 8.02 30.98 1.87
C ALA A 902 8.64 31.46 3.18
N SER A 903 9.94 31.78 3.18
CA SER A 903 10.66 32.31 4.34
C SER A 903 10.12 33.65 4.81
N SER A 904 9.67 34.53 3.91
CA SER A 904 9.01 35.79 4.28
C SER A 904 7.68 35.55 5.02
N VAL A 905 6.91 34.53 4.64
CA VAL A 905 5.62 34.21 5.30
C VAL A 905 5.82 33.69 6.73
N ILE A 906 6.88 32.91 6.96
CA ILE A 906 7.18 32.30 8.27
C ILE A 906 8.26 33.07 9.05
N ALA A 907 8.57 34.31 8.66
CA ALA A 907 9.70 35.06 9.20
C ALA A 907 9.62 35.25 10.73
N SER A 908 8.42 35.34 11.31
CA SER A 908 8.21 35.45 12.77
C SER A 908 8.62 34.20 13.55
N GLU A 909 8.57 33.03 12.92
CA GLU A 909 8.90 31.73 13.51
C GLU A 909 10.34 31.29 13.20
N ARG A 910 11.17 32.19 12.67
CA ARG A 910 12.54 31.85 12.29
C ARG A 910 13.32 31.35 13.51
N ASN A 911 13.96 30.20 13.36
CA ASN A 911 14.77 29.50 14.38
C ASN A 911 13.99 28.86 15.54
N THR A 912 12.65 28.82 15.54
CA THR A 912 11.88 28.24 16.65
C THR A 912 11.84 26.71 16.63
N LEU A 913 11.98 26.09 15.45
CA LEU A 913 11.92 24.63 15.24
C LEU A 913 13.23 24.06 14.65
N ILE A 914 14.38 24.73 14.85
CA ILE A 914 15.66 24.22 14.37
C ILE A 914 16.18 23.15 15.34
N GLU A 915 16.23 21.91 14.87
CA GLU A 915 17.03 20.87 15.51
C GLU A 915 18.50 21.06 15.13
N LYS A 916 19.37 21.24 16.13
CA LYS A 916 20.81 21.26 15.90
C LYS A 916 21.29 19.82 15.77
N LYS A 917 21.93 19.49 14.65
CA LYS A 917 22.60 18.19 14.48
C LYS A 917 23.67 18.04 15.56
N GLU A 918 23.49 17.06 16.45
CA GLU A 918 24.46 16.71 17.46
C GLU A 918 25.56 15.84 16.86
N TYR A 919 26.81 16.24 17.05
CA TYR A 919 27.98 15.46 16.67
C TYR A 919 28.53 14.73 17.89
N PRO A 920 29.18 13.56 17.72
CA PRO A 920 29.89 12.93 18.82
C PRO A 920 30.98 13.87 19.38
N PRO A 921 31.36 13.72 20.67
CA PRO A 921 32.43 14.51 21.26
C PRO A 921 33.72 14.43 20.44
N GLU A 922 34.39 15.57 20.27
CA GLU A 922 35.68 15.64 19.57
C GLU A 922 36.72 14.83 20.35
N ARG A 923 37.33 13.84 19.68
CA ARG A 923 38.44 13.05 20.21
C ARG A 923 39.71 13.90 20.18
N ASP A 924 40.33 14.07 21.33
CA ASP A 924 41.66 14.68 21.41
C ASP A 924 42.71 13.74 20.83
N VAL A 925 43.38 14.19 19.77
CA VAL A 925 44.43 13.46 19.05
C VAL A 925 45.75 14.24 19.05
N SER A 926 45.87 15.26 19.89
CA SER A 926 47.04 16.14 19.95
C SER A 926 48.32 15.42 20.38
N SER A 927 48.19 14.38 21.21
CA SER A 927 49.30 13.54 21.69
C SER A 927 49.50 12.24 20.90
N GLU A 928 48.70 12.00 19.85
CA GLU A 928 48.80 10.80 19.03
C GLU A 928 49.77 10.99 17.86
N GLU A 929 50.52 9.95 17.48
CA GLU A 929 51.25 9.97 16.21
C GLU A 929 50.28 10.06 15.02
N PRO A 930 50.64 10.72 13.90
CA PRO A 930 49.77 10.79 12.74
C PRO A 930 49.43 9.40 12.18
N ARG A 931 48.13 9.11 12.11
CA ARG A 931 47.52 7.92 11.52
C ARG A 931 46.58 8.35 10.40
N ILE A 932 47.10 8.34 9.18
CA ILE A 932 46.45 8.92 8.01
C ILE A 932 45.66 7.85 7.25
N GLY A 933 44.39 8.11 6.99
CA GLY A 933 43.59 7.37 5.99
C GLY A 933 43.54 8.12 4.67
N VAL A 934 43.80 7.44 3.56
CA VAL A 934 43.78 8.03 2.21
C VAL A 934 42.71 7.37 1.36
N PHE A 935 41.69 8.12 0.96
CA PHE A 935 40.58 7.64 0.15
C PHE A 935 40.70 8.23 -1.26
N ILE A 936 40.93 7.39 -2.28
CA ILE A 936 41.18 7.83 -3.65
C ILE A 936 39.92 7.63 -4.50
N CYS A 937 39.43 8.70 -5.13
CA CYS A 937 38.21 8.66 -5.92
C CYS A 937 38.48 8.27 -7.38
N HIS A 938 37.72 7.31 -7.91
CA HIS A 938 37.76 6.92 -9.32
C HIS A 938 36.90 7.83 -10.22
N CYS A 939 35.75 8.30 -9.73
CA CYS A 939 34.86 9.26 -10.40
C CYS A 939 34.55 8.96 -11.89
N GLY A 940 34.42 7.67 -12.25
CA GLY A 940 34.19 7.23 -13.63
C GLY A 940 35.20 7.81 -14.63
N ILE A 941 34.70 8.41 -15.71
CA ILE A 941 35.55 9.01 -16.77
C ILE A 941 36.31 10.27 -16.33
N ASN A 942 35.94 10.88 -15.20
CA ASN A 942 36.56 12.14 -14.79
C ASN A 942 37.97 11.94 -14.23
N ILE A 943 38.24 10.81 -13.58
CA ILE A 943 39.57 10.50 -13.02
C ILE A 943 40.06 9.17 -13.57
N GLY A 944 39.31 8.08 -13.36
CA GLY A 944 39.74 6.72 -13.70
C GLY A 944 39.96 6.43 -15.19
N ALA A 945 39.38 7.21 -16.10
CA ALA A 945 39.70 7.09 -17.54
C ALA A 945 41.13 7.54 -17.88
N TYR A 946 41.76 8.37 -17.04
CA TYR A 946 43.07 8.97 -17.32
C TYR A 946 44.11 8.69 -16.23
N VAL A 947 43.70 8.29 -15.03
CA VAL A 947 44.58 7.99 -13.90
C VAL A 947 44.39 6.53 -13.52
N ASN A 948 45.47 5.76 -13.41
CA ASN A 948 45.42 4.42 -12.84
C ASN A 948 45.26 4.54 -11.31
N VAL A 949 44.02 4.56 -10.85
CA VAL A 949 43.63 4.79 -9.45
C VAL A 949 44.24 3.73 -8.55
N GLN A 950 44.18 2.45 -8.92
CA GLN A 950 44.80 1.36 -8.17
C GLN A 950 46.30 1.59 -7.94
N SER A 951 47.03 2.09 -8.95
CA SER A 951 48.46 2.41 -8.80
C SER A 951 48.70 3.55 -7.80
N VAL A 952 47.78 4.52 -7.72
CA VAL A 952 47.84 5.62 -6.73
C VAL A 952 47.54 5.09 -5.32
N VAL A 953 46.59 4.16 -5.16
CA VAL A 953 46.28 3.49 -3.88
C VAL A 953 47.51 2.74 -3.36
N GLU A 954 48.12 1.88 -4.18
CA GLU A 954 49.29 1.11 -3.78
C GLU A 954 50.48 2.01 -3.45
N TYR A 955 50.65 3.11 -4.19
CA TYR A 955 51.65 4.12 -3.86
C TYR A 955 51.35 4.80 -2.50
N ALA A 956 50.10 5.17 -2.23
CA ALA A 956 49.71 5.81 -0.97
C ALA A 956 50.02 4.91 0.23
N LYS A 957 49.78 3.60 0.13
CA LYS A 957 50.12 2.60 1.17
C LYS A 957 51.61 2.55 1.50
N SER A 958 52.49 2.90 0.55
CA SER A 958 53.95 2.92 0.77
C SER A 958 54.46 4.16 1.52
N LEU A 959 53.61 5.18 1.72
CA LEU A 959 54.00 6.43 2.36
C LEU A 959 53.94 6.32 3.89
N SER A 960 54.95 6.86 4.59
CA SER A 960 54.98 6.86 6.06
C SER A 960 53.70 7.47 6.67
N ASN A 961 53.28 6.95 7.83
CA ASN A 961 52.08 7.36 8.58
C ASN A 961 50.73 7.08 7.88
N VAL A 962 50.71 6.59 6.64
CA VAL A 962 49.48 6.08 6.00
C VAL A 962 49.15 4.71 6.56
N HIS A 963 48.05 4.61 7.29
CA HIS A 963 47.60 3.38 7.95
C HIS A 963 46.49 2.67 7.17
N TYR A 964 45.78 3.42 6.34
CA TYR A 964 44.72 2.88 5.48
C TYR A 964 44.70 3.62 4.15
N ALA A 965 44.54 2.89 3.05
CA ALA A 965 44.25 3.51 1.77
C ALA A 965 43.38 2.59 0.89
N GLU A 966 42.39 3.17 0.22
CA GLU A 966 41.46 2.46 -0.67
C GLU A 966 41.03 3.33 -1.85
N GLU A 967 40.49 2.69 -2.90
CA GLU A 967 39.76 3.36 -3.95
C GLU A 967 38.25 3.30 -3.74
N ASN A 968 37.55 4.34 -4.16
CA ASN A 968 36.09 4.44 -4.11
C ASN A 968 35.56 5.00 -5.44
N LEU A 969 34.43 4.49 -5.93
CA LEU A 969 33.86 4.95 -7.20
C LEU A 969 33.45 6.43 -7.13
N TYR A 970 32.68 6.80 -6.11
CA TYR A 970 32.25 8.18 -5.84
C TYR A 970 32.44 8.51 -4.36
N THR A 971 33.59 9.05 -3.97
CA THR A 971 33.85 9.31 -2.55
C THR A 971 32.85 10.28 -1.88
N CYS A 972 32.22 11.16 -2.66
CA CYS A 972 31.20 12.09 -2.15
C CYS A 972 29.82 11.45 -1.94
N SER A 973 29.60 10.19 -2.31
CA SER A 973 28.34 9.50 -2.07
C SER A 973 28.12 9.22 -0.57
N GLU A 974 26.87 9.17 -0.14
CA GLU A 974 26.52 8.99 1.28
C GLU A 974 27.00 7.64 1.83
N ASP A 975 26.89 6.57 1.04
CA ASP A 975 27.39 5.24 1.39
C ASP A 975 28.91 5.24 1.60
N THR A 976 29.67 5.96 0.77
CA THR A 976 31.12 6.08 0.94
C THR A 976 31.47 6.95 2.15
N GLN A 977 30.71 8.02 2.43
CA GLN A 977 30.92 8.83 3.63
C GLN A 977 30.74 8.00 4.91
N ARG A 978 29.71 7.15 4.97
CA ARG A 978 29.51 6.22 6.10
C ARG A 978 30.68 5.24 6.24
N LYS A 979 31.17 4.67 5.12
CA LYS A 979 32.37 3.83 5.12
C LYS A 979 33.61 4.57 5.63
N ILE A 980 33.81 5.83 5.26
CA ILE A 980 34.91 6.65 5.80
C ILE A 980 34.80 6.76 7.32
N VAL A 981 33.61 7.04 7.86
CA VAL A 981 33.37 7.09 9.31
C VAL A 981 33.70 5.76 9.99
N GLU A 982 33.28 4.64 9.41
CA GLU A 982 33.59 3.29 9.91
C GLU A 982 35.09 3.01 9.88
N LYS A 983 35.78 3.32 8.78
CA LYS A 983 37.23 3.11 8.61
C LYS A 983 38.07 3.99 9.53
N ILE A 984 37.61 5.21 9.83
CA ILE A 984 38.23 6.05 10.85
C ILE A 984 38.24 5.35 12.21
N LYS A 985 37.11 4.74 12.59
CA LYS A 985 36.98 4.00 13.86
C LYS A 985 37.78 2.70 13.83
N GLU A 986 37.61 1.88 12.80
CA GLU A 986 38.24 0.57 12.63
C GLU A 986 39.77 0.65 12.67
N HIS A 987 40.36 1.59 11.92
CA HIS A 987 41.82 1.72 11.84
C HIS A 987 42.39 2.75 12.81
N SER A 988 41.55 3.32 13.68
CA SER A 988 41.91 4.41 14.61
C SER A 988 42.64 5.54 13.88
N LEU A 989 42.09 5.99 12.75
CA LEU A 989 42.66 7.08 11.96
C LEU A 989 42.45 8.39 12.69
N ASN A 990 43.42 9.30 12.65
CA ASN A 990 43.32 10.63 13.25
C ASN A 990 43.53 11.77 12.25
N ARG A 991 43.88 11.45 11.00
CA ARG A 991 43.94 12.39 9.86
C ARG A 991 43.33 11.71 8.64
N VAL A 992 42.64 12.47 7.81
CA VAL A 992 41.95 11.91 6.64
C VAL A 992 42.30 12.72 5.40
N ILE A 993 42.63 12.01 4.33
CA ILE A 993 42.88 12.59 3.02
C ILE A 993 41.87 12.01 2.04
N VAL A 994 41.20 12.86 1.28
CA VAL A 994 40.44 12.43 0.11
C VAL A 994 41.13 12.95 -1.14
N ALA A 995 41.61 12.03 -1.97
CA ALA A 995 42.17 12.34 -3.28
C ALA A 995 41.06 12.30 -4.34
N SER A 996 40.53 13.47 -4.71
CA SER A 996 39.37 13.55 -5.61
C SER A 996 39.30 14.88 -6.38
N CYS A 997 38.12 15.50 -6.41
CA CYS A 997 37.76 16.71 -7.14
C CYS A 997 38.15 18.01 -6.40
N THR A 998 37.43 19.11 -6.64
CA THR A 998 37.81 20.44 -6.15
C THR A 998 37.38 20.69 -4.68
N PRO A 999 38.29 21.20 -3.83
CA PRO A 999 37.99 21.50 -2.41
C PRO A 999 36.84 22.48 -2.23
N ARG A 1000 36.72 23.45 -3.13
CA ARG A 1000 35.64 24.45 -3.10
C ARG A 1000 34.23 23.86 -3.01
N THR A 1001 34.04 22.64 -3.51
CA THR A 1001 32.72 21.99 -3.58
C THR A 1001 32.50 20.91 -2.53
N HIS A 1002 33.53 20.12 -2.19
CA HIS A 1002 33.37 18.91 -1.39
C HIS A 1002 34.20 18.90 -0.10
N GLU A 1003 35.09 19.86 0.13
CA GLU A 1003 35.84 19.92 1.39
C GLU A 1003 34.92 20.06 2.61
N PRO A 1004 33.90 20.96 2.62
CA PRO A 1004 32.98 21.04 3.76
C PRO A 1004 32.21 19.74 4.02
N LEU A 1005 31.91 18.97 2.96
CA LEU A 1005 31.24 17.67 3.06
C LEU A 1005 32.11 16.68 3.85
N PHE A 1006 33.36 16.51 3.45
CA PHE A 1006 34.28 15.58 4.11
C PHE A 1006 34.70 16.04 5.51
N GLN A 1007 34.79 17.36 5.73
CA GLN A 1007 34.96 17.91 7.08
C GLN A 1007 33.80 17.53 7.99
N ALA A 1008 32.56 17.58 7.49
CA ALA A 1008 31.39 17.09 8.22
C ALA A 1008 31.45 15.57 8.43
N THR A 1009 31.85 14.79 7.41
CA THR A 1009 32.01 13.33 7.52
C THR A 1009 32.99 12.94 8.63
N ILE A 1010 34.19 13.54 8.70
CA ILE A 1010 35.15 13.18 9.76
C ILE A 1010 34.71 13.66 11.15
N ARG A 1011 33.91 14.73 11.20
CA ARG A 1011 33.28 15.22 12.44
C ARG A 1011 32.26 14.23 12.98
N GLU A 1012 31.53 13.52 12.11
CA GLU A 1012 30.65 12.40 12.51
C GLU A 1012 31.42 11.20 13.08
N ALA A 1013 32.71 11.08 12.78
CA ALA A 1013 33.61 10.12 13.41
C ALA A 1013 34.22 10.62 14.72
N GLY A 1014 33.93 11.87 15.13
CA GLY A 1014 34.49 12.52 16.32
C GLY A 1014 35.85 13.19 16.09
N LEU A 1015 36.29 13.43 14.84
CA LEU A 1015 37.52 14.16 14.56
C LEU A 1015 37.26 15.66 14.36
N ASN A 1016 38.26 16.48 14.70
CA ASN A 1016 38.24 17.89 14.38
C ASN A 1016 38.23 18.09 12.84
N PRO A 1017 37.36 18.95 12.28
CA PRO A 1017 37.22 19.12 10.83
C PRO A 1017 38.52 19.59 10.14
N HIS A 1018 39.44 20.25 10.86
CA HIS A 1018 40.70 20.72 10.31
C HIS A 1018 41.79 19.64 10.21
N LEU A 1019 41.46 18.40 10.59
CA LEU A 1019 42.31 17.22 10.41
C LEU A 1019 42.11 16.52 9.07
N PHE A 1020 41.37 17.18 8.17
CA PHE A 1020 41.10 16.75 6.80
C PHE A 1020 42.01 17.48 5.81
N GLU A 1021 42.45 16.78 4.76
CA GLU A 1021 43.11 17.39 3.60
C GLU A 1021 42.50 16.84 2.29
N MET A 1022 42.34 17.70 1.28
CA MET A 1022 41.87 17.28 -0.03
C MET A 1022 42.99 17.32 -1.07
N ALA A 1023 43.25 16.18 -1.72
CA ALA A 1023 44.20 16.08 -2.83
C ALA A 1023 43.44 16.17 -4.17
N ASN A 1024 43.54 17.30 -4.87
CA ASN A 1024 42.83 17.51 -6.14
C ASN A 1024 43.52 16.78 -7.30
N ILE A 1025 43.16 15.51 -7.52
CA ILE A 1025 43.68 14.68 -8.61
C ILE A 1025 42.80 14.71 -9.87
N ARG A 1026 41.75 15.54 -9.89
CA ARG A 1026 40.90 15.75 -11.06
C ARG A 1026 41.31 16.99 -11.85
N ASP A 1027 40.97 18.16 -11.34
CA ASP A 1027 41.10 19.44 -12.02
C ASP A 1027 42.59 19.79 -12.26
N GLN A 1028 43.45 19.46 -11.31
CA GLN A 1028 44.89 19.71 -11.41
C GLN A 1028 45.68 18.56 -12.06
N CYS A 1029 45.03 17.44 -12.38
CA CYS A 1029 45.73 16.23 -12.83
C CYS A 1029 45.03 15.52 -13.99
N SER A 1030 43.93 14.79 -13.77
CA SER A 1030 43.30 14.00 -14.83
C SER A 1030 42.89 14.84 -16.07
N TRP A 1031 42.21 15.97 -15.87
CA TRP A 1031 41.68 16.80 -16.97
C TRP A 1031 42.77 17.46 -17.80
N VAL A 1032 43.87 17.88 -17.17
CA VAL A 1032 44.99 18.52 -17.88
C VAL A 1032 45.92 17.51 -18.57
N HIS A 1033 45.81 16.22 -18.26
CA HIS A 1033 46.60 15.13 -18.87
C HIS A 1033 45.73 14.09 -19.59
N MET A 1034 44.54 14.45 -20.09
CA MET A 1034 43.63 13.49 -20.78
C MET A 1034 44.30 12.73 -21.93
N LYS A 1035 45.28 13.35 -22.60
CA LYS A 1035 46.05 12.75 -23.70
C LYS A 1035 47.27 11.95 -23.25
N LYS A 1036 47.57 11.91 -21.94
CA LYS A 1036 48.78 11.35 -21.36
C LYS A 1036 48.54 10.61 -20.02
N PRO A 1037 47.84 9.46 -20.02
CA PRO A 1037 47.39 8.80 -18.79
C PRO A 1037 48.52 8.35 -17.82
N GLN A 1038 49.68 7.98 -18.37
CA GLN A 1038 50.84 7.59 -17.57
C GLN A 1038 51.40 8.78 -16.77
N GLU A 1039 51.59 9.93 -17.43
CA GLU A 1039 52.02 11.19 -16.77
C GLU A 1039 50.98 11.65 -15.74
N ALA A 1040 49.68 11.49 -16.04
CA ALA A 1040 48.60 11.78 -15.11
C ALA A 1040 48.69 10.93 -13.83
N THR A 1041 48.97 9.64 -13.97
CA THR A 1041 49.11 8.71 -12.84
C THR A 1041 50.29 9.11 -11.93
N GLU A 1042 51.44 9.44 -12.52
CA GLU A 1042 52.61 9.87 -11.74
C GLU A 1042 52.39 11.22 -11.05
N LYS A 1043 51.73 12.17 -11.72
CA LYS A 1043 51.35 13.43 -11.10
C LYS A 1043 50.38 13.23 -9.94
N ALA A 1044 49.39 12.34 -10.08
CA ALA A 1044 48.44 12.03 -9.01
C ALA A 1044 49.16 11.46 -7.77
N LYS A 1045 50.11 10.54 -7.95
CA LYS A 1045 50.99 10.06 -6.87
C LYS A 1045 51.75 11.19 -6.19
N GLY A 1046 52.31 12.12 -6.96
CA GLY A 1046 52.99 13.31 -6.45
C GLY A 1046 52.09 14.20 -5.59
N ILE A 1047 50.86 14.46 -6.05
CA ILE A 1047 49.87 15.25 -5.30
C ILE A 1047 49.49 14.55 -3.99
N VAL A 1048 49.22 13.25 -4.02
CA VAL A 1048 48.91 12.46 -2.81
C VAL A 1048 50.09 12.47 -1.83
N LYS A 1049 51.33 12.34 -2.30
CA LYS A 1049 52.53 12.45 -1.45
C LYS A 1049 52.61 13.79 -0.73
N MET A 1050 52.36 14.89 -1.44
CA MET A 1050 52.36 16.22 -0.85
C MET A 1050 51.25 16.38 0.19
N ALA A 1051 50.04 15.90 -0.11
CA ALA A 1051 48.91 15.92 0.81
C ALA A 1051 49.20 15.08 2.08
N VAL A 1052 49.78 13.89 1.95
CA VAL A 1052 50.22 13.06 3.10
C VAL A 1052 51.26 13.80 3.93
N SER A 1053 52.23 14.45 3.29
CA SER A 1053 53.27 15.21 4.00
C SER A 1053 52.67 16.38 4.79
N LYS A 1054 51.68 17.08 4.22
CA LYS A 1054 50.94 18.15 4.88
C LYS A 1054 50.06 17.64 6.02
N ALA A 1055 49.34 16.53 5.81
CA ALA A 1055 48.45 15.93 6.80
C ALA A 1055 49.16 15.51 8.09
N ARG A 1056 50.45 15.14 8.02
CA ARG A 1056 51.28 14.86 9.21
C ARG A 1056 51.49 16.07 10.12
N LEU A 1057 51.36 17.28 9.58
CA LEU A 1057 51.56 18.54 10.30
C LEU A 1057 50.23 19.22 10.67
N LEU A 1058 49.09 18.61 10.35
CA LEU A 1058 47.79 19.17 10.73
C LEU A 1058 47.57 19.03 12.22
N GLU A 1059 47.07 20.09 12.83
CA GLU A 1059 46.68 20.17 14.23
C GLU A 1059 45.19 20.50 14.34
N PRO A 1060 44.48 20.02 15.38
CA PRO A 1060 43.10 20.43 15.63
C PRO A 1060 43.02 21.95 15.80
N MET A 1061 42.13 22.61 15.05
CA MET A 1061 41.90 24.05 15.18
C MET A 1061 40.50 24.33 15.70
N LYS A 1062 40.38 25.39 16.50
CA LYS A 1062 39.06 25.90 16.94
C LYS A 1062 38.51 26.84 15.89
N THR A 1063 37.26 26.60 15.49
CA THR A 1063 36.53 27.55 14.65
C THR A 1063 36.15 28.78 15.49
N ILE A 1064 36.46 29.97 14.99
CA ILE A 1064 36.06 31.23 15.61
C ILE A 1064 34.69 31.61 15.07
N GLU A 1065 33.74 31.85 15.96
CA GLU A 1065 32.45 32.43 15.59
C GLU A 1065 32.60 33.96 15.53
N LEU A 1066 32.21 34.55 14.40
CA LEU A 1066 32.20 36.01 14.22
C LEU A 1066 30.75 36.46 14.05
N GLU A 1067 30.40 37.57 14.71
CA GLU A 1067 29.12 38.23 14.44
C GLU A 1067 29.13 38.81 13.02
N VAL A 1068 27.99 38.70 12.34
CA VAL A 1068 27.78 39.22 10.98
C VAL A 1068 26.75 40.34 11.01
N ASN A 1069 26.97 41.35 10.18
CA ASN A 1069 26.05 42.47 10.04
C ASN A 1069 24.80 42.04 9.24
N GLN A 1070 23.66 41.94 9.93
CA GLN A 1070 22.38 41.46 9.37
C GLN A 1070 21.65 42.55 8.55
N LYS A 1071 22.38 43.23 7.65
CA LYS A 1071 21.88 44.24 6.72
C LYS A 1071 22.35 43.93 5.30
N ALA A 1072 21.55 44.29 4.31
CA ALA A 1072 21.87 44.07 2.90
C ALA A 1072 22.09 45.39 2.15
N LEU A 1073 23.05 45.41 1.23
CA LEU A 1073 23.18 46.45 0.21
C LEU A 1073 22.70 45.89 -1.13
N VAL A 1074 21.72 46.54 -1.75
CA VAL A 1074 21.25 46.24 -3.11
C VAL A 1074 21.65 47.37 -4.05
N ILE A 1075 22.38 47.05 -5.11
CA ILE A 1075 22.89 48.01 -6.10
C ILE A 1075 22.10 47.89 -7.40
N GLY A 1076 21.29 48.89 -7.71
CA GLY A 1076 20.42 49.01 -8.88
C GLY A 1076 18.95 48.94 -8.49
N GLY A 1077 18.19 50.00 -8.78
CA GLY A 1077 16.77 50.18 -8.48
C GLY A 1077 15.81 49.71 -9.59
N GLY A 1078 16.25 48.79 -10.46
CA GLY A 1078 15.39 48.10 -11.42
C GLY A 1078 14.48 47.06 -10.75
N LEU A 1079 13.64 46.37 -11.54
CA LEU A 1079 12.69 45.38 -11.05
C LEU A 1079 13.35 44.31 -10.14
N ALA A 1080 14.50 43.77 -10.56
CA ALA A 1080 15.24 42.77 -9.79
C ALA A 1080 15.70 43.31 -8.43
N GLY A 1081 16.25 44.53 -8.39
CA GLY A 1081 16.74 45.13 -7.15
C GLY A 1081 15.63 45.55 -6.19
N MET A 1082 14.52 46.08 -6.72
CA MET A 1082 13.33 46.37 -5.92
C MET A 1082 12.72 45.11 -5.31
N THR A 1083 12.63 44.03 -6.10
CA THR A 1083 12.11 42.73 -5.63
C THR A 1083 13.03 42.12 -4.56
N ALA A 1084 14.34 42.15 -4.78
CA ALA A 1084 15.32 41.67 -3.80
C ALA A 1084 15.25 42.47 -2.49
N ALA A 1085 15.18 43.81 -2.58
CA ALA A 1085 15.08 44.67 -1.41
C ALA A 1085 13.80 44.40 -0.61
N LEU A 1086 12.64 44.26 -1.27
CA LEU A 1086 11.38 43.90 -0.60
C LEU A 1086 11.46 42.53 0.06
N THR A 1087 11.91 41.51 -0.67
CA THR A 1087 11.95 40.13 -0.16
C THR A 1087 12.85 40.00 1.07
N ILE A 1088 13.97 40.71 1.12
CA ILE A 1088 14.87 40.74 2.28
C ILE A 1088 14.24 41.51 3.45
N ALA A 1089 13.58 42.64 3.16
CA ALA A 1089 12.97 43.47 4.17
C ALA A 1089 11.74 42.83 4.81
N GLU A 1090 10.93 42.09 4.04
CA GLU A 1090 9.80 41.29 4.50
C GLU A 1090 10.23 40.13 5.40
N GLN A 1091 11.47 39.66 5.24
CA GLN A 1091 12.09 38.69 6.15
C GLN A 1091 12.61 39.32 7.45
N GLY A 1092 12.53 40.64 7.61
CA GLY A 1092 12.88 41.37 8.83
C GLY A 1092 14.25 42.05 8.82
N PHE A 1093 15.02 41.99 7.73
CA PHE A 1093 16.36 42.58 7.64
C PHE A 1093 16.34 44.01 7.07
N ASP A 1094 17.29 44.85 7.47
CA ASP A 1094 17.39 46.21 6.90
C ASP A 1094 18.14 46.20 5.57
N VAL A 1095 17.67 47.03 4.63
CA VAL A 1095 18.20 47.08 3.26
C VAL A 1095 18.56 48.51 2.87
N PHE A 1096 19.75 48.68 2.30
CA PHE A 1096 20.15 49.88 1.58
C PHE A 1096 20.00 49.64 0.08
N LEU A 1097 19.04 50.31 -0.58
CA LEU A 1097 18.86 50.23 -2.03
C LEU A 1097 19.51 51.44 -2.70
N VAL A 1098 20.44 51.22 -3.62
CA VAL A 1098 21.21 52.28 -4.28
C VAL A 1098 20.86 52.34 -5.77
N GLU A 1099 20.45 53.51 -6.24
CA GLU A 1099 20.13 53.78 -7.65
C GLU A 1099 20.90 55.01 -8.14
N LYS A 1100 21.58 54.86 -9.28
CA LYS A 1100 22.34 55.93 -9.94
C LYS A 1100 21.42 56.98 -10.55
N GLU A 1101 20.22 56.58 -10.96
CA GLU A 1101 19.21 57.44 -11.55
C GLU A 1101 18.39 58.20 -10.50
N LYS A 1102 17.62 59.19 -10.98
CA LYS A 1102 16.68 59.97 -10.14
C LYS A 1102 15.44 59.19 -9.72
N GLU A 1103 15.14 58.07 -10.39
CA GLU A 1103 13.88 57.34 -10.26
C GLU A 1103 14.15 55.83 -10.29
N LEU A 1104 13.40 55.08 -9.48
CA LEU A 1104 13.39 53.62 -9.49
C LEU A 1104 12.59 53.07 -10.68
N GLY A 1105 12.84 51.83 -11.09
CA GLY A 1105 12.13 51.12 -12.16
C GLY A 1105 13.06 50.57 -13.26
N GLY A 1106 14.24 51.15 -13.44
CA GLY A 1106 15.20 50.70 -14.47
C GLY A 1106 14.56 50.59 -15.87
N ASN A 1107 14.91 49.53 -16.62
CA ASN A 1107 14.38 49.34 -17.97
C ASN A 1107 12.86 49.07 -18.03
N LEU A 1108 12.21 48.71 -16.91
CA LEU A 1108 10.77 48.50 -16.85
C LEU A 1108 9.99 49.78 -17.25
N ARG A 1109 10.60 50.96 -17.09
CA ARG A 1109 10.04 52.24 -17.53
C ARG A 1109 9.90 52.39 -19.04
N ASN A 1110 10.66 51.61 -19.80
CA ASN A 1110 10.65 51.64 -21.27
C ASN A 1110 9.71 50.58 -21.86
N ILE A 1111 9.11 49.73 -21.03
CA ILE A 1111 8.21 48.65 -21.44
C ILE A 1111 6.79 49.03 -21.01
N SER A 1112 5.87 49.06 -21.95
CA SER A 1112 4.47 49.46 -21.72
C SER A 1112 3.57 48.25 -21.53
N TRP A 1113 3.78 47.20 -22.33
CA TRP A 1113 2.91 46.01 -22.31
C TRP A 1113 3.72 44.72 -22.18
N THR A 1114 3.07 43.69 -21.64
CA THR A 1114 3.54 42.29 -21.71
C THR A 1114 3.09 41.61 -23.01
N LEU A 1115 3.53 40.37 -23.24
CA LEU A 1115 3.11 39.59 -24.41
C LEU A 1115 1.60 39.26 -24.38
N GLU A 1116 1.04 39.07 -23.19
CA GLU A 1116 -0.38 38.81 -22.93
C GLU A 1116 -1.23 40.09 -22.89
N ASP A 1117 -0.66 41.21 -23.33
CA ASP A 1117 -1.32 42.51 -23.41
C ASP A 1117 -1.73 43.15 -22.06
N HIS A 1118 -0.96 42.89 -21.00
CA HIS A 1118 -1.14 43.59 -19.73
C HIS A 1118 -0.27 44.84 -19.63
N ASP A 1119 -0.84 45.94 -19.11
CA ASP A 1119 -0.11 47.18 -18.83
C ASP A 1119 0.82 46.99 -17.63
N VAL A 1120 2.12 47.25 -17.83
CA VAL A 1120 3.16 47.06 -16.82
C VAL A 1120 3.22 48.23 -15.81
N ARG A 1121 2.71 49.41 -16.18
CA ARG A 1121 2.85 50.65 -15.38
C ARG A 1121 2.18 50.58 -14.01
N PRO A 1122 0.98 49.99 -13.83
CA PRO A 1122 0.36 49.81 -12.52
C PRO A 1122 1.22 48.95 -11.58
N TYR A 1123 1.75 47.83 -12.09
CA TYR A 1123 2.63 46.95 -11.32
C TYR A 1123 3.93 47.65 -10.91
N MET A 1124 4.58 48.35 -11.85
CA MET A 1124 5.78 49.15 -11.58
C MET A 1124 5.52 50.22 -10.50
N ARG A 1125 4.39 50.91 -10.55
CA ARG A 1125 4.03 51.91 -9.53
C ARG A 1125 3.85 51.26 -8.16
N SER A 1126 3.16 50.12 -8.11
CA SER A 1126 2.91 49.39 -6.88
C SER A 1126 4.22 48.94 -6.20
N ILE A 1127 5.16 48.36 -6.96
CA ILE A 1127 6.43 47.90 -6.37
C ILE A 1127 7.31 49.07 -5.91
N ILE A 1128 7.36 50.17 -6.66
CA ILE A 1128 8.08 51.39 -6.24
C ILE A 1128 7.51 51.92 -4.93
N GLU A 1129 6.18 52.01 -4.84
CA GLU A 1129 5.51 52.50 -3.64
C GLU A 1129 5.77 51.58 -2.42
N LYS A 1130 5.72 50.26 -2.61
CA LYS A 1130 6.08 49.30 -1.56
C LYS A 1130 7.52 49.50 -1.08
N VAL A 1131 8.47 49.64 -2.00
CA VAL A 1131 9.90 49.86 -1.66
C VAL A 1131 10.11 51.16 -0.91
N GLU A 1132 9.54 52.27 -1.40
CA GLU A 1132 9.77 53.59 -0.83
C GLU A 1132 9.09 53.79 0.54
N LYS A 1133 7.98 53.09 0.79
CA LYS A 1133 7.24 53.16 2.06
C LYS A 1133 7.69 52.11 3.07
N HIS A 1134 8.47 51.11 2.69
CA HIS A 1134 8.85 50.03 3.60
C HIS A 1134 9.79 50.54 4.71
N PRO A 1135 9.49 50.31 6.01
CA PRO A 1135 10.25 50.90 7.12
C PRO A 1135 11.70 50.40 7.21
N LYS A 1136 11.97 49.21 6.66
CA LYS A 1136 13.30 48.58 6.66
C LYS A 1136 14.12 48.83 5.39
N ILE A 1137 13.59 49.57 4.41
CA ILE A 1137 14.32 49.87 3.18
C ILE A 1137 14.68 51.35 3.16
N LYS A 1138 15.99 51.63 3.04
CA LYS A 1138 16.51 52.97 2.83
C LYS A 1138 16.99 53.12 1.39
N VAL A 1139 16.30 53.95 0.61
CA VAL A 1139 16.60 54.19 -0.80
C VAL A 1139 17.53 55.40 -0.96
N PHE A 1140 18.64 55.20 -1.68
CA PHE A 1140 19.57 56.24 -2.11
C PHE A 1140 19.48 56.41 -3.63
N LYS A 1141 18.78 57.45 -4.07
CA LYS A 1141 18.70 57.86 -5.48
C LYS A 1141 19.86 58.80 -5.82
N LYS A 1142 20.22 58.88 -7.11
CA LYS A 1142 21.38 59.66 -7.60
C LYS A 1142 22.69 59.29 -6.89
N ALA A 1143 22.82 58.03 -6.48
CA ALA A 1143 23.94 57.55 -5.69
C ALA A 1143 24.69 56.43 -6.43
N THR A 1144 26.02 56.46 -6.35
CA THR A 1144 26.90 55.42 -6.91
C THR A 1144 27.81 54.85 -5.83
N VAL A 1145 28.32 53.64 -6.07
CA VAL A 1145 29.33 53.02 -5.19
C VAL A 1145 30.70 53.61 -5.52
N ASP A 1146 31.37 54.17 -4.52
CA ASP A 1146 32.72 54.74 -4.63
C ASP A 1146 33.79 53.71 -4.23
N LYS A 1147 33.59 53.02 -3.10
CA LYS A 1147 34.53 52.04 -2.56
C LYS A 1147 33.81 50.99 -1.71
N VAL A 1148 34.26 49.75 -1.77
CA VAL A 1148 33.84 48.64 -0.90
C VAL A 1148 35.06 48.14 -0.14
N ASP A 1149 34.97 48.11 1.19
CA ASP A 1149 35.97 47.59 2.11
C ASP A 1149 35.33 46.48 2.99
N GLY A 1150 36.15 45.68 3.68
CA GLY A 1150 35.68 44.64 4.62
C GLY A 1150 35.77 43.21 4.09
N TYR A 1151 35.06 42.29 4.75
CA TYR A 1151 35.08 40.85 4.46
C TYR A 1151 33.69 40.24 4.55
N ILE A 1152 33.55 38.95 4.20
CA ILE A 1152 32.26 38.24 4.16
C ILE A 1152 31.51 38.42 5.48
N GLY A 1153 30.27 38.91 5.41
CA GLY A 1153 29.42 39.17 6.58
C GLY A 1153 29.65 40.53 7.26
N ASN A 1154 30.72 41.26 6.94
CA ASN A 1154 31.09 42.54 7.55
C ASN A 1154 31.76 43.48 6.54
N TYR A 1155 30.97 44.03 5.62
CA TYR A 1155 31.41 45.00 4.63
C TYR A 1155 31.09 46.44 5.05
N THR A 1156 31.92 47.37 4.59
CA THR A 1156 31.64 48.80 4.63
C THR A 1156 31.70 49.35 3.21
N THR A 1157 30.57 49.86 2.71
CA THR A 1157 30.51 50.51 1.40
C THR A 1157 30.38 52.01 1.54
N THR A 1158 31.22 52.75 0.81
CA THR A 1158 31.11 54.20 0.67
C THR A 1158 30.28 54.52 -0.58
N LEU A 1159 29.14 55.18 -0.37
CA LEU A 1159 28.27 55.69 -1.42
C LEU A 1159 28.59 57.16 -1.71
N LYS A 1160 28.58 57.54 -2.98
CA LYS A 1160 28.72 58.92 -3.45
C LYS A 1160 27.36 59.40 -3.98
N ASN A 1161 26.80 60.45 -3.37
CA ASN A 1161 25.58 61.13 -3.84
C ASN A 1161 25.92 62.61 -4.07
N GLY A 1162 26.29 62.95 -5.30
CA GLY A 1162 26.88 64.25 -5.63
C GLY A 1162 28.25 64.45 -4.95
N VAL A 1163 28.35 65.46 -4.08
CA VAL A 1163 29.56 65.76 -3.27
C VAL A 1163 29.59 65.02 -1.94
N THR A 1164 28.45 64.48 -1.49
CA THR A 1164 28.33 63.82 -0.18
C THR A 1164 28.78 62.37 -0.29
N LYS A 1165 29.64 61.95 0.65
CA LYS A 1165 30.01 60.54 0.84
C LYS A 1165 29.35 59.98 2.09
N VAL A 1166 28.66 58.86 1.96
CA VAL A 1166 27.99 58.17 3.07
C VAL A 1166 28.58 56.78 3.20
N LYS A 1167 29.04 56.41 4.40
CA LYS A 1167 29.46 55.04 4.70
C LYS A 1167 28.28 54.25 5.24
N ILE A 1168 28.10 53.04 4.72
CA ILE A 1168 27.10 52.08 5.19
C ILE A 1168 27.77 50.76 5.50
N GLU A 1169 27.34 50.11 6.57
CA GLU A 1169 27.82 48.80 6.97
C GLU A 1169 26.73 47.76 6.73
N HIS A 1170 27.10 46.64 6.14
CA HIS A 1170 26.19 45.57 5.73
C HIS A 1170 26.95 44.26 5.60
N GLY A 1171 26.24 43.12 5.65
CA GLY A 1171 26.86 41.80 5.58
C GLY A 1171 26.89 41.20 4.18
N VAL A 1172 26.02 41.69 3.28
CA VAL A 1172 25.87 41.16 1.93
C VAL A 1172 25.63 42.26 0.90
N ILE A 1173 26.21 42.09 -0.29
CA ILE A 1173 26.01 42.95 -1.45
C ILE A 1173 25.30 42.17 -2.54
N ILE A 1174 24.19 42.71 -3.05
CA ILE A 1174 23.46 42.19 -4.20
C ILE A 1174 23.56 43.19 -5.34
N VAL A 1175 24.01 42.73 -6.50
CA VAL A 1175 24.22 43.56 -7.70
C VAL A 1175 23.13 43.28 -8.72
N THR A 1176 22.31 44.29 -9.02
CA THR A 1176 21.14 44.22 -9.91
C THR A 1176 21.12 45.39 -10.90
N THR A 1177 22.26 45.69 -11.51
CA THR A 1177 22.47 46.88 -12.37
C THR A 1177 21.77 46.83 -13.74
N GLY A 1178 21.02 45.77 -14.04
CA GLY A 1178 20.26 45.63 -15.30
C GLY A 1178 21.15 45.48 -16.54
N ALA A 1179 20.56 45.74 -17.71
CA ALA A 1179 21.23 45.73 -19.00
C ALA A 1179 20.80 46.96 -19.83
N GLU A 1180 21.63 47.34 -20.80
CA GLU A 1180 21.38 48.44 -21.73
C GLU A 1180 21.06 47.90 -23.13
N GLU A 1181 20.20 48.61 -23.86
CA GLU A 1181 19.86 48.27 -25.25
C GLU A 1181 21.06 48.52 -26.16
N TYR A 1182 21.39 47.55 -27.02
CA TYR A 1182 22.41 47.76 -28.04
C TYR A 1182 21.94 48.82 -29.05
N LYS A 1183 22.82 49.79 -29.35
CA LYS A 1183 22.59 50.80 -30.38
C LYS A 1183 23.31 50.38 -31.67
N PRO A 1184 22.59 49.89 -32.70
CA PRO A 1184 23.20 49.36 -33.92
C PRO A 1184 23.99 50.41 -34.70
N VAL A 1185 25.03 50.00 -35.41
CA VAL A 1185 25.71 50.86 -36.42
C VAL A 1185 25.34 50.46 -37.85
N GLU A 1186 24.77 49.26 -37.99
CA GLU A 1186 24.21 48.65 -39.18
C GLU A 1186 22.76 49.10 -39.47
N TYR A 1187 22.19 48.63 -40.60
CA TYR A 1187 20.80 48.86 -41.02
C TYR A 1187 20.32 50.33 -41.04
N LEU A 1188 21.23 51.30 -41.21
CA LEU A 1188 20.94 52.75 -41.26
C LEU A 1188 20.39 53.35 -39.95
N TYR A 1189 20.57 52.68 -38.81
CA TYR A 1189 20.20 53.23 -37.50
C TYR A 1189 20.91 54.57 -37.24
N GLY A 1190 20.17 55.57 -36.78
CA GLY A 1190 20.66 56.95 -36.59
C GLY A 1190 20.91 57.76 -37.87
N LYS A 1191 20.83 57.13 -39.06
CA LYS A 1191 20.98 57.80 -40.37
C LYS A 1191 19.65 58.02 -41.08
N ASN A 1192 18.66 57.17 -40.84
CA ASN A 1192 17.31 57.30 -41.38
C ASN A 1192 16.30 57.34 -40.21
N SER A 1193 15.45 58.38 -40.17
CA SER A 1193 14.44 58.58 -39.11
C SER A 1193 13.33 57.53 -39.09
N GLN A 1194 13.21 56.71 -40.14
CA GLN A 1194 12.27 55.59 -40.21
C GLN A 1194 12.82 54.31 -39.57
N VAL A 1195 14.13 54.23 -39.30
CA VAL A 1195 14.77 53.08 -38.66
C VAL A 1195 14.88 53.36 -37.16
N MET A 1196 14.31 52.47 -36.36
CA MET A 1196 14.30 52.59 -34.90
C MET A 1196 14.41 51.22 -34.25
N THR A 1197 14.81 51.20 -32.98
CA THR A 1197 14.84 50.01 -32.15
C THR A 1197 13.43 49.58 -31.71
N GLN A 1198 13.30 48.35 -31.21
CA GLN A 1198 12.02 47.84 -30.68
C GLN A 1198 11.53 48.65 -29.47
N LEU A 1199 12.42 49.12 -28.59
CA LEU A 1199 12.03 49.96 -27.45
C LEU A 1199 11.60 51.37 -27.89
N GLU A 1200 12.23 51.93 -28.92
CA GLU A 1200 11.79 53.20 -29.51
C GLU A 1200 10.43 53.07 -30.20
N LEU A 1201 10.22 51.97 -30.93
CA LEU A 1201 8.93 51.65 -31.53
C LEU A 1201 7.83 51.53 -30.48
N GLU A 1202 8.08 50.82 -29.38
CA GLU A 1202 7.12 50.69 -28.28
C GLU A 1202 6.81 52.04 -27.64
N LYS A 1203 7.80 52.92 -27.45
CA LYS A 1203 7.56 54.29 -26.97
C LYS A 1203 6.67 55.09 -27.91
N HIS A 1204 6.87 54.99 -29.22
CA HIS A 1204 6.01 55.64 -30.20
C HIS A 1204 4.58 55.07 -30.17
N LEU A 1205 4.43 53.76 -30.06
CA LEU A 1205 3.12 53.10 -29.89
C LEU A 1205 2.42 53.58 -28.61
N ALA A 1206 3.15 53.66 -27.50
CA ALA A 1206 2.62 54.15 -26.22
C ALA A 1206 2.22 55.63 -26.27
N ALA A 1207 2.94 56.45 -27.02
CA ALA A 1207 2.63 57.86 -27.26
C ALA A 1207 1.47 58.08 -28.27
N GLY A 1208 0.90 57.02 -28.83
CA GLY A 1208 -0.21 57.12 -29.78
C GLY A 1208 0.21 57.56 -31.19
N VAL A 1209 1.51 57.47 -31.53
CA VAL A 1209 2.00 57.75 -32.87
C VAL A 1209 1.39 56.75 -33.85
N GLY A 1210 0.65 57.24 -34.84
CA GLY A 1210 0.03 56.42 -35.88
C GLY A 1210 1.04 56.01 -36.94
N PHE A 1211 1.04 54.74 -37.32
CA PHE A 1211 1.92 54.20 -38.36
C PHE A 1211 1.22 54.13 -39.73
N GLY A 1212 -0.10 54.30 -39.81
CA GLY A 1212 -0.86 54.36 -41.06
C GLY A 1212 -0.86 53.04 -41.86
N LYS A 1213 -1.17 53.09 -43.17
CA LYS A 1213 -1.06 51.95 -44.11
C LYS A 1213 0.40 51.71 -44.53
N LYS A 1214 1.32 51.61 -43.58
CA LYS A 1214 2.75 51.40 -43.87
C LYS A 1214 3.09 49.91 -43.81
N THR A 1215 3.97 49.51 -44.72
CA THR A 1215 4.71 48.25 -44.61
C THR A 1215 5.81 48.42 -43.57
N ILE A 1216 5.84 47.53 -42.57
CA ILE A 1216 6.78 47.55 -41.45
C ILE A 1216 7.61 46.28 -41.50
N VAL A 1217 8.93 46.43 -41.40
CA VAL A 1217 9.88 45.30 -41.37
C VAL A 1217 10.62 45.33 -40.03
N MET A 1218 10.60 44.22 -39.29
CA MET A 1218 11.20 44.09 -37.96
C MET A 1218 12.38 43.11 -37.98
N ILE A 1219 13.59 43.62 -38.23
CA ILE A 1219 14.79 42.78 -38.31
C ILE A 1219 15.20 42.28 -36.91
N GLN A 1220 15.30 40.96 -36.74
CA GLN A 1220 15.69 40.32 -35.48
C GLN A 1220 17.20 40.04 -35.40
N CYS A 1221 17.69 39.80 -34.18
CA CYS A 1221 19.08 39.45 -33.87
C CYS A 1221 20.14 40.48 -34.30
N VAL A 1222 19.76 41.74 -34.50
CA VAL A 1222 20.70 42.83 -34.82
C VAL A 1222 21.75 42.96 -33.71
N GLY A 1223 23.02 42.72 -34.04
CA GLY A 1223 24.14 42.72 -33.12
C GLY A 1223 24.14 41.54 -32.12
N SER A 1224 23.45 40.44 -32.38
CA SER A 1224 23.35 39.27 -31.50
C SER A 1224 23.53 37.99 -32.32
N ARG A 1225 24.08 36.93 -31.71
CA ARG A 1225 24.48 35.68 -32.42
C ARG A 1225 25.61 35.90 -33.44
N GLU A 1226 26.47 36.87 -33.16
CA GLU A 1226 27.68 37.19 -33.92
C GLU A 1226 28.93 36.87 -33.08
N GLU A 1227 30.13 36.95 -33.66
CA GLU A 1227 31.38 36.58 -32.99
C GLU A 1227 31.65 37.41 -31.70
N ASP A 1228 31.39 38.71 -31.74
CA ASP A 1228 31.57 39.60 -30.57
C ASP A 1228 30.46 39.44 -29.51
N ARG A 1229 29.28 38.94 -29.92
CA ARG A 1229 28.09 38.79 -29.07
C ARG A 1229 27.40 37.45 -29.35
N PRO A 1230 28.04 36.30 -29.01
CA PRO A 1230 27.56 34.96 -29.35
C PRO A 1230 26.51 34.47 -28.34
N TYR A 1231 25.48 35.29 -28.12
CA TYR A 1231 24.38 35.02 -27.21
C TYR A 1231 23.11 35.69 -27.74
N CYS A 1232 21.96 35.19 -27.29
CA CYS A 1232 20.65 35.74 -27.60
C CYS A 1232 20.09 36.48 -26.38
N SER A 1233 19.53 37.66 -26.59
CA SER A 1233 18.96 38.52 -25.53
C SER A 1233 17.63 38.02 -24.95
N ARG A 1234 17.01 37.00 -25.56
CA ARG A 1234 15.71 36.39 -25.20
C ARG A 1234 14.48 37.29 -25.33
N ILE A 1235 14.65 38.61 -25.35
CA ILE A 1235 13.55 39.59 -25.28
C ILE A 1235 13.12 40.11 -26.66
N CYS A 1236 14.06 40.27 -27.60
CA CYS A 1236 13.80 40.95 -28.88
C CYS A 1236 12.65 40.34 -29.71
N CYS A 1237 12.58 39.01 -29.81
CA CYS A 1237 11.52 38.34 -30.55
C CYS A 1237 10.14 38.53 -29.89
N THR A 1238 10.07 38.46 -28.57
CA THR A 1238 8.83 38.67 -27.82
C THR A 1238 8.32 40.10 -27.98
N ASP A 1239 9.22 41.09 -27.88
CA ASP A 1239 8.88 42.50 -28.09
C ASP A 1239 8.42 42.76 -29.53
N ALA A 1240 9.06 42.15 -30.53
CA ALA A 1240 8.66 42.28 -31.93
C ALA A 1240 7.23 41.76 -32.17
N ILE A 1241 6.91 40.56 -31.65
CA ILE A 1241 5.57 39.97 -31.78
C ILE A 1241 4.54 40.83 -31.05
N LYS A 1242 4.81 41.21 -29.80
CA LYS A 1242 3.95 42.10 -29.01
C LYS A 1242 3.67 43.43 -29.75
N ASN A 1243 4.71 44.11 -30.20
CA ASN A 1243 4.59 45.38 -30.90
C ASN A 1243 3.85 45.22 -32.24
N ALA A 1244 4.07 44.11 -32.96
CA ALA A 1244 3.35 43.81 -34.19
C ALA A 1244 1.85 43.61 -33.94
N LEU A 1245 1.48 42.86 -32.90
CA LEU A 1245 0.08 42.69 -32.49
C LEU A 1245 -0.56 44.03 -32.13
N LYS A 1246 0.15 44.90 -31.40
CA LYS A 1246 -0.32 46.26 -31.08
C LYS A 1246 -0.50 47.16 -32.29
N ILE A 1247 0.36 47.04 -33.28
CA ILE A 1247 0.17 47.75 -34.55
C ILE A 1247 -1.07 47.20 -35.25
N LYS A 1248 -1.24 45.87 -35.35
CA LYS A 1248 -2.39 45.24 -36.00
C LYS A 1248 -3.72 45.57 -35.33
N GLU A 1249 -3.75 45.70 -34.01
CA GLU A 1249 -4.93 46.11 -33.26
C GLU A 1249 -5.42 47.51 -33.68
N ARG A 1250 -4.48 48.45 -33.87
CA ARG A 1250 -4.79 49.85 -34.26
C ARG A 1250 -4.91 50.04 -35.76
N HIS A 1251 -4.18 49.24 -36.53
CA HIS A 1251 -4.06 49.31 -37.98
C HIS A 1251 -4.11 47.89 -38.58
N PRO A 1252 -5.30 47.27 -38.69
CA PRO A 1252 -5.45 45.89 -39.19
C PRO A 1252 -4.83 45.67 -40.59
N ASP A 1253 -4.90 46.71 -41.43
CA ASP A 1253 -4.38 46.73 -42.80
C ASP A 1253 -2.85 46.89 -42.90
N ALA A 1254 -2.12 47.15 -41.79
CA ALA A 1254 -0.67 47.33 -41.83
C ALA A 1254 0.02 46.00 -42.19
N GLU A 1255 0.89 46.00 -43.20
CA GLU A 1255 1.68 44.80 -43.53
C GLU A 1255 2.93 44.75 -42.65
N ILE A 1256 3.09 43.67 -41.90
CA ILE A 1256 4.20 43.50 -40.95
C ILE A 1256 4.99 42.25 -41.34
N TYR A 1257 6.30 42.43 -41.52
CA TYR A 1257 7.27 41.38 -41.77
C TYR A 1257 8.23 41.33 -40.58
N ILE A 1258 8.45 40.15 -40.01
CA ILE A 1258 9.37 39.93 -38.88
C ILE A 1258 10.44 38.94 -39.32
#